data_AF-A0A7V5LGL2-F1
#
_entry.id   AF-A0A7V5LGL2-F1
#
_cell.length_a   1.000
_cell.length_b   1.000
_cell.length_c   1.000
_cell.angle_alpha   90.00
_cell.angle_beta   90.00
_cell.angle_gamma   90.00
#
_symmetry.space_group_name_H-M   'P 1'
#
loop_
_entity.id
_entity.type
_entity.pdbx_description
1 polymer ?
#
loop_
_entity_poly.entity_id
_entity_poly.type
_entity_poly.pdbx_seq_one_letter_code
_entity_poly.pdbx_strand_id
1 'polypeptide(L)'
;MKASEVRQSFLDFFASKGHRIVPSSPVVPQGDPTLLFTNAGMNQFKDVFLGIGTREYKRAADTQKCIRVSGKHNDLEEVGVDTYHHSFFEMLGNWSFGDYYKAEAIEWAFELLTKVWGLPVDRLFATVFRTDDEAYEIWKKFLPESRIFRFDEKDNFWEMGEVGPCGPCSEIHFDRTPDKSGANLVNAGDPRVIEIWNLVFIQYNRNEDGSLVELPAKHIDTGMGLERITAVLQNKLSNYDTDLFMPIINKIENLSGIEYPKDVSDPKGIAMRVLADHIRTLSFAIADGVYPSNEGRGYVLRRILRRASRFSRNLGFKEPVIYKLVPTLVEIMGDFFTELKTAQKTIELYIKAEEENFIQTLERGIEKFQEVVEQQKRNNSFVIPGETAFLLYDTFGFPLDLTQLMAREIGFTVDTNTFNKKMEERRELSRQAAKFSALDTYQISSDIKTLFTGYEELETQAKVLFVDENKVVFNKSPFYVESGGQVSDTGEIIFDDIKFRVTNLVKIGDAIVHIVDKTFPNAVGKEALLRVDRLRRLDTMRNHSATHLLHEALVQVLGSHVRQAGSLVAPDYLRFDFNHFAKVEESQLKEIESLVNEKIFEALPVRTDIMSLEDARTKTKAKMFFGEKYGEIVRVVSMGDFSAELCGGTHVRNTNEIGIFKILSEQSIAAGVRRIEAVTARGVYKYLLNLNDEIQDLKNKTLHLEDTIRKLQK
;
A
#
# COMPACT_ATOMS: atom_id res chain seq x y z
N MET A 1 15.13 21.05 24.25
CA MET A 1 13.81 21.25 23.62
C MET A 1 13.19 19.89 23.38
N LYS A 2 11.89 19.74 23.62
CA LYS A 2 11.13 18.52 23.28
C LYS A 2 10.97 18.40 21.77
N ALA A 3 10.79 17.19 21.25
CA ALA A 3 10.62 16.97 19.82
C ALA A 3 9.45 17.74 19.21
N SER A 4 8.35 17.88 19.95
CA SER A 4 7.19 18.69 19.52
C SER A 4 7.51 20.17 19.39
N GLU A 5 8.35 20.71 20.29
CA GLU A 5 8.81 22.11 20.24
C GLU A 5 9.80 22.31 19.08
N VAL A 6 10.67 21.33 18.81
CA VAL A 6 11.59 21.36 17.66
C VAL A 6 10.80 21.40 16.36
N ARG A 7 9.81 20.51 16.20
CA ARG A 7 8.91 20.50 15.03
C ARG A 7 8.18 21.84 14.87
N GLN A 8 7.52 22.33 15.93
CA GLN A 8 6.74 23.55 15.83
C GLN A 8 7.62 24.78 15.54
N SER A 9 8.78 24.90 16.20
CA SER A 9 9.70 26.02 15.96
C SER A 9 10.29 26.02 14.55
N PHE A 10 10.54 24.86 13.94
CA PHE A 10 10.92 24.76 12.53
C PHE A 10 9.81 25.31 11.61
N LEU A 11 8.56 24.88 11.81
CA LEU A 11 7.43 25.32 11.01
C LEU A 11 7.17 26.82 11.18
N ASP A 12 7.20 27.32 12.42
CA ASP A 12 7.01 28.75 12.70
C ASP A 12 8.12 29.60 12.08
N PHE A 13 9.37 29.12 12.12
CA PHE A 13 10.51 29.80 11.49
C PHE A 13 10.31 29.95 9.99
N PHE A 14 9.98 28.87 9.27
CA PHE A 14 9.76 28.95 7.82
C PHE A 14 8.46 29.67 7.45
N ALA A 15 7.41 29.59 8.29
CA ALA A 15 6.23 30.44 8.13
C ALA A 15 6.60 31.93 8.17
N SER A 16 7.51 32.33 9.07
CA SER A 16 8.01 33.71 9.15
C SER A 16 8.83 34.15 7.92
N LYS A 17 9.39 33.20 7.16
CA LYS A 17 10.09 33.44 5.88
C LYS A 17 9.16 33.37 4.65
N GLY A 18 7.85 33.26 4.89
CA GLY A 18 6.82 33.26 3.85
C GLY A 18 6.50 31.89 3.25
N HIS A 19 6.93 30.80 3.88
CA HIS A 19 6.56 29.44 3.44
C HIS A 19 5.13 29.12 3.86
N ARG A 20 4.40 28.47 2.95
CA ARG A 20 3.12 27.86 3.28
C ARG A 20 3.38 26.59 4.09
N ILE A 21 2.84 26.52 5.30
CA ILE A 21 2.86 25.26 6.06
C ILE A 21 1.79 24.34 5.49
N VAL A 22 2.20 23.14 5.07
CA VAL A 22 1.34 22.14 4.44
C VAL A 22 1.30 20.86 5.29
N PRO A 23 0.21 20.09 5.24
CA PRO A 23 0.15 18.82 5.95
C PRO A 23 1.07 17.79 5.31
N SER A 24 1.59 16.88 6.15
CA SER A 24 2.37 15.72 5.71
C SER A 24 1.55 14.86 4.74
N SER A 25 2.15 14.46 3.62
CA SER A 25 1.54 13.49 2.72
C SER A 25 1.54 12.07 3.34
N PRO A 26 0.64 11.17 2.92
CA PRO A 26 0.69 9.78 3.34
C PRO A 26 2.05 9.13 3.05
N VAL A 27 2.43 8.11 3.83
CA VAL A 27 3.64 7.31 3.55
C VAL A 27 3.49 6.50 2.25
N VAL A 28 2.29 6.45 1.68
CA VAL A 28 2.01 5.88 0.37
C VAL A 28 1.99 7.01 -0.67
N PRO A 29 2.95 7.04 -1.61
CA PRO A 29 2.99 8.09 -2.62
C PRO A 29 1.79 7.96 -3.57
N GLN A 30 1.10 9.07 -3.81
CA GLN A 30 -0.01 9.12 -4.76
C GLN A 30 0.51 9.32 -6.18
N GLY A 31 0.09 8.47 -7.11
CA GLY A 31 0.42 8.63 -8.53
C GLY A 31 1.86 8.32 -8.93
N ASP A 32 2.71 7.85 -8.01
CA ASP A 32 4.08 7.42 -8.32
C ASP A 32 4.23 5.89 -8.24
N PRO A 33 4.26 5.17 -9.39
CA PRO A 33 4.43 3.73 -9.40
C PRO A 33 5.86 3.28 -9.10
N THR A 34 6.84 4.19 -9.08
CA THR A 34 8.26 3.81 -8.88
C THR A 34 8.63 3.64 -7.41
N LEU A 35 7.78 4.11 -6.48
CA LEU A 35 8.04 4.09 -5.04
C LEU A 35 7.00 3.26 -4.27
N LEU A 36 7.52 2.35 -3.43
CA LEU A 36 6.68 1.62 -2.48
C LEU A 36 6.23 2.51 -1.32
N PHE A 37 7.13 3.34 -0.77
CA PHE A 37 6.82 4.31 0.27
C PHE A 37 7.50 5.64 -0.01
N THR A 38 6.92 6.71 0.52
CA THR A 38 7.52 8.04 0.56
C THR A 38 8.83 7.96 1.35
N ASN A 39 9.96 8.21 0.70
CA ASN A 39 11.30 8.07 1.27
C ASN A 39 12.00 9.42 1.50
N ALA A 40 11.42 10.51 0.98
CA ALA A 40 11.87 11.88 1.09
C ALA A 40 10.70 12.88 1.09
N GLY A 41 10.93 14.06 1.67
CA GLY A 41 9.96 15.16 1.71
C GLY A 41 9.51 15.64 0.33
N MET A 42 10.42 15.61 -0.64
CA MET A 42 10.20 16.10 -2.00
C MET A 42 9.23 15.27 -2.85
N ASN A 43 8.95 14.00 -2.47
CA ASN A 43 8.15 13.10 -3.30
C ASN A 43 6.76 13.66 -3.60
N GLN A 44 6.16 14.41 -2.66
CA GLN A 44 4.84 15.03 -2.80
C GLN A 44 4.81 16.26 -3.75
N PHE A 45 5.98 16.75 -4.15
CA PHE A 45 6.15 17.91 -5.05
C PHE A 45 6.86 17.55 -6.35
N LYS A 46 7.02 16.26 -6.66
CA LYS A 46 7.70 15.77 -7.87
C LYS A 46 7.15 16.40 -9.15
N ASP A 47 5.83 16.50 -9.27
CA ASP A 47 5.14 17.14 -10.39
C ASP A 47 5.51 18.63 -10.55
N VAL A 48 5.68 19.33 -9.43
CA VAL A 48 6.05 20.75 -9.41
C VAL A 48 7.49 20.95 -9.84
N PHE A 49 8.43 20.13 -9.35
CA PHE A 49 9.84 20.21 -9.77
C PHE A 49 10.04 19.89 -11.25
N LEU A 50 9.21 19.00 -11.80
CA LEU A 50 9.24 18.65 -13.22
C LEU A 50 8.50 19.67 -14.10
N GLY A 51 7.83 20.67 -13.52
CA GLY A 51 7.02 21.65 -14.27
C GLY A 51 5.74 21.08 -14.87
N ILE A 52 5.31 19.90 -14.43
CA ILE A 52 4.08 19.22 -14.89
C ILE A 52 2.87 19.70 -14.07
N GLY A 53 3.08 19.97 -12.78
CA GLY A 53 2.06 20.45 -11.87
C GLY A 53 2.35 21.86 -11.35
N THR A 54 1.33 22.51 -10.79
CA THR A 54 1.47 23.82 -10.14
C THR A 54 0.83 23.81 -8.75
N ARG A 55 1.20 24.79 -7.93
CA ARG A 55 0.61 25.07 -6.61
C ARG A 55 0.36 26.57 -6.51
N GLU A 56 -0.58 26.97 -5.65
CA GLU A 56 -0.88 28.40 -5.40
C GLU A 56 0.23 29.14 -4.64
N TYR A 57 1.20 28.40 -4.11
CA TYR A 57 2.34 28.90 -3.36
C TYR A 57 3.66 28.50 -4.02
N LYS A 58 4.68 29.34 -3.88
CA LYS A 58 6.04 29.09 -4.38
C LYS A 58 7.01 28.57 -3.32
N ARG A 59 6.60 28.61 -2.05
CA ARG A 59 7.39 28.18 -0.89
C ARG A 59 6.53 27.29 -0.01
N ALA A 60 7.07 26.17 0.44
CA ALA A 60 6.37 25.25 1.34
C ALA A 60 7.28 24.73 2.44
N ALA A 61 6.73 24.42 3.60
CA ALA A 61 7.45 23.69 4.65
C ALA A 61 6.51 22.72 5.36
N ASP A 62 7.04 21.57 5.79
CA ASP A 62 6.30 20.55 6.53
C ASP A 62 7.21 19.68 7.41
N THR A 63 6.58 18.67 8.02
CA THR A 63 7.26 17.46 8.52
C THR A 63 6.74 16.25 7.77
N GLN A 64 7.50 15.74 6.80
CA GLN A 64 7.09 14.61 5.98
C GLN A 64 7.37 13.29 6.70
N LYS A 65 6.35 12.43 6.78
CA LYS A 65 6.46 11.03 7.21
C LYS A 65 7.23 10.25 6.13
N CYS A 66 8.38 9.66 6.48
CA CYS A 66 9.21 8.88 5.56
C CYS A 66 9.43 7.46 6.05
N ILE A 67 9.47 6.49 5.13
CA ILE A 67 9.80 5.09 5.40
C ILE A 67 10.95 4.63 4.50
N ARG A 68 12.00 4.03 5.08
CA ARG A 68 13.20 3.52 4.38
C ARG A 68 13.50 2.06 4.72
N VAL A 69 12.82 1.16 4.03
CA VAL A 69 12.82 -0.29 4.33
C VAL A 69 12.95 -1.19 3.08
N SER A 70 13.15 -0.58 1.91
CA SER A 70 13.19 -1.25 0.62
C SER A 70 13.83 -0.37 -0.45
N GLY A 71 14.38 -0.98 -1.50
CA GLY A 71 15.00 -0.26 -2.61
C GLY A 71 16.42 0.25 -2.28
N LYS A 72 16.86 1.31 -2.96
CA LYS A 72 18.20 1.94 -2.79
C LYS A 72 18.42 2.46 -1.37
N HIS A 73 17.37 2.95 -0.72
CA HIS A 73 17.40 3.48 0.65
C HIS A 73 16.73 2.50 1.61
N ASN A 74 17.48 1.48 2.04
CA ASN A 74 17.00 0.43 2.91
C ASN A 74 17.85 0.34 4.19
N ASP A 75 17.34 0.92 5.27
CA ASP A 75 18.04 1.02 6.54
C ASP A 75 17.64 -0.11 7.51
N LEU A 76 16.74 -1.01 7.09
CA LEU A 76 16.04 -1.97 7.97
C LEU A 76 16.97 -2.90 8.77
N GLU A 77 18.16 -3.19 8.25
CA GLU A 77 19.15 -4.03 8.93
C GLU A 77 19.90 -3.29 10.03
N GLU A 78 20.12 -1.98 9.87
CA GLU A 78 20.84 -1.12 10.82
C GLU A 78 19.94 -0.65 11.98
N VAL A 79 18.62 -0.64 11.77
CA VAL A 79 17.65 -0.24 12.80
C VAL A 79 17.85 -1.01 14.10
N GLY A 80 18.10 -0.24 15.16
CA GLY A 80 18.32 -0.71 16.52
C GLY A 80 19.73 -1.23 16.79
N VAL A 81 20.52 -1.56 15.75
CA VAL A 81 21.93 -1.97 15.89
C VAL A 81 22.78 -0.73 16.11
N ASP A 82 22.60 0.30 15.30
CA ASP A 82 23.18 1.60 15.55
C ASP A 82 22.21 2.53 16.29
N THR A 83 22.64 3.78 16.43
CA THR A 83 21.97 4.78 17.26
C THR A 83 21.17 5.81 16.45
N TYR A 84 21.12 5.72 15.11
CA TYR A 84 20.61 6.81 14.29
C TYR A 84 19.84 6.43 13.01
N HIS A 85 19.87 5.18 12.56
CA HIS A 85 19.02 4.69 11.47
C HIS A 85 17.64 4.25 11.99
N HIS A 86 16.62 4.49 11.17
CA HIS A 86 15.21 4.26 11.48
C HIS A 86 14.48 3.69 10.27
N SER A 87 13.49 2.83 10.51
CA SER A 87 12.61 2.39 9.41
C SER A 87 11.56 3.45 9.07
N PHE A 88 11.18 4.26 10.07
CA PHE A 88 10.32 5.43 9.94
C PHE A 88 10.96 6.64 10.61
N PHE A 89 10.93 7.78 9.94
CA PHE A 89 11.39 9.04 10.51
C PHE A 89 10.61 10.22 9.95
N GLU A 90 10.69 11.34 10.65
CA GLU A 90 10.14 12.62 10.18
C GLU A 90 11.22 13.43 9.49
N MET A 91 10.94 13.84 8.26
CA MET A 91 11.80 14.75 7.50
C MET A 91 11.21 16.16 7.57
N LEU A 92 11.83 17.01 8.39
CA LEU A 92 11.58 18.46 8.37
C LEU A 92 12.12 19.01 7.05
N GLY A 93 11.25 19.56 6.22
CA GLY A 93 11.62 20.04 4.89
C GLY A 93 11.09 21.42 4.59
N ASN A 94 11.86 22.17 3.80
CA ASN A 94 11.44 23.43 3.22
C ASN A 94 11.77 23.46 1.73
N TRP A 95 10.81 23.92 0.92
CA TRP A 95 10.89 23.90 -0.53
C TRP A 95 10.78 25.28 -1.15
N SER A 96 11.53 25.47 -2.24
CA SER A 96 11.43 26.63 -3.14
C SER A 96 11.09 26.15 -4.54
N PHE A 97 10.02 26.69 -5.11
CA PHE A 97 9.58 26.40 -6.47
C PHE A 97 9.92 27.57 -7.40
N GLY A 98 11.20 27.71 -7.75
CA GLY A 98 11.67 28.78 -8.65
C GLY A 98 11.61 30.18 -8.04
N ASP A 99 11.82 30.29 -6.72
CA ASP A 99 11.71 31.55 -5.96
C ASP A 99 13.07 31.96 -5.37
N TYR A 100 13.51 31.33 -4.28
CA TYR A 100 14.85 31.49 -3.72
C TYR A 100 15.74 30.27 -3.99
N TYR A 101 17.05 30.40 -3.81
CA TYR A 101 18.00 29.32 -4.09
C TYR A 101 19.07 29.19 -2.99
N LYS A 102 20.34 28.96 -3.34
CA LYS A 102 21.41 28.59 -2.41
C LYS A 102 21.66 29.60 -1.30
N ALA A 103 21.66 30.90 -1.62
CA ALA A 103 22.03 31.95 -0.68
C ALA A 103 21.08 31.98 0.52
N GLU A 104 19.78 32.07 0.27
CA GLU A 104 18.76 32.08 1.29
C GLU A 104 18.63 30.72 1.99
N ALA A 105 18.76 29.60 1.24
CA ALA A 105 18.68 28.27 1.82
C ALA A 105 19.78 28.04 2.88
N ILE A 106 21.03 28.41 2.56
CA ILE A 106 22.17 28.28 3.49
C ILE A 106 22.04 29.27 4.66
N GLU A 107 21.69 30.53 4.38
CA GLU A 107 21.53 31.56 5.40
C GLU A 107 20.46 31.20 6.43
N TRP A 108 19.27 30.77 5.97
CA TRP A 108 18.17 30.39 6.87
C TRP A 108 18.45 29.10 7.62
N ALA A 109 19.14 28.13 7.01
CA ALA A 109 19.57 26.92 7.72
C ALA A 109 20.53 27.28 8.86
N PHE A 110 21.53 28.13 8.59
CA PHE A 110 22.47 28.60 9.60
C PHE A 110 21.79 29.44 10.70
N GLU A 111 20.86 30.33 10.34
CA GLU A 111 20.06 31.14 11.26
C GLU A 111 19.24 30.26 12.21
N LEU A 112 18.51 29.27 11.69
CA LEU A 112 17.71 28.36 12.52
C LEU A 112 18.60 27.59 13.50
N LEU A 113 19.67 26.96 13.01
CA LEU A 113 20.56 26.14 13.84
C LEU A 113 21.23 26.97 14.95
N THR A 114 21.71 28.17 14.63
CA THR A 114 22.60 28.93 15.53
C THR A 114 21.91 30.03 16.31
N LYS A 115 20.91 30.71 15.74
CA LYS A 115 20.22 31.85 16.37
C LYS A 115 18.94 31.42 17.09
N VAL A 116 18.15 30.55 16.47
CA VAL A 116 16.89 30.08 17.05
C VAL A 116 17.16 28.95 18.04
N TRP A 117 17.91 27.92 17.62
CA TRP A 117 18.20 26.76 18.45
C TRP A 117 19.52 26.85 19.24
N GLY A 118 20.34 27.86 18.99
CA GLY A 118 21.52 28.15 19.81
C GLY A 118 22.66 27.14 19.70
N LEU A 119 22.74 26.37 18.60
CA LEU A 119 23.82 25.41 18.42
C LEU A 119 25.19 26.11 18.30
N PRO A 120 26.24 25.60 18.95
CA PRO A 120 27.58 26.18 18.84
C PRO A 120 28.11 26.14 17.41
N VAL A 121 28.45 27.31 16.86
CA VAL A 121 28.99 27.46 15.49
C VAL A 121 30.26 26.64 15.30
N ASP A 122 31.11 26.56 16.33
CA ASP A 122 32.38 25.83 16.31
C ASP A 122 32.22 24.31 16.42
N ARG A 123 30.99 23.79 16.36
CA ARG A 123 30.67 22.37 16.21
C ARG A 123 30.03 22.06 14.86
N LEU A 124 29.76 23.06 14.02
CA LEU A 124 29.20 22.85 12.71
C LEU A 124 30.30 22.60 11.67
N PHE A 125 30.01 21.71 10.73
CA PHE A 125 30.73 21.54 9.48
C PHE A 125 29.74 21.64 8.33
N ALA A 126 30.20 22.11 7.18
CA ALA A 126 29.43 22.08 5.95
C ALA A 126 30.19 21.27 4.89
N THR A 127 29.45 20.52 4.07
CA THR A 127 29.98 19.86 2.88
C THR A 127 29.31 20.43 1.65
N VAL A 128 30.02 20.47 0.52
CA VAL A 128 29.48 20.92 -0.77
C VAL A 128 29.96 20.00 -1.89
N PHE A 129 29.19 19.91 -2.97
CA PHE A 129 29.61 19.16 -4.14
C PHE A 129 30.94 19.69 -4.71
N ARG A 130 31.80 18.79 -5.18
CA ARG A 130 33.17 19.07 -5.63
C ARG A 130 33.28 20.23 -6.63
N THR A 131 32.26 20.46 -7.46
CA THR A 131 32.21 21.56 -8.45
C THR A 131 31.26 22.71 -8.08
N ASP A 132 30.67 22.71 -6.88
CA ASP A 132 29.75 23.78 -6.46
C ASP A 132 30.50 24.90 -5.71
N ASP A 133 31.15 25.78 -6.48
CA ASP A 133 31.86 26.95 -5.95
C ASP A 133 30.92 28.00 -5.34
N GLU A 134 29.69 28.08 -5.83
CA GLU A 134 28.68 29.03 -5.35
C GLU A 134 28.31 28.73 -3.89
N ALA A 135 27.98 27.47 -3.58
CA ALA A 135 27.68 27.05 -2.21
C ALA A 135 28.89 27.23 -1.28
N TYR A 136 30.10 26.92 -1.75
CA TYR A 136 31.34 27.07 -0.99
C TYR A 136 31.57 28.53 -0.55
N GLU A 137 31.44 29.49 -1.48
CA GLU A 137 31.65 30.91 -1.19
C GLU A 137 30.53 31.50 -0.32
N ILE A 138 29.31 30.96 -0.37
CA ILE A 138 28.24 31.34 0.57
C ILE A 138 28.59 30.86 1.98
N TRP A 139 29.01 29.59 2.15
CA TRP A 139 29.36 29.03 3.46
C TRP A 139 30.53 29.76 4.14
N LYS A 140 31.49 30.28 3.37
CA LYS A 140 32.62 31.08 3.89
C LYS A 140 32.21 32.34 4.64
N LYS A 141 30.97 32.81 4.47
CA LYS A 141 30.41 33.93 5.25
C LYS A 141 30.02 33.53 6.68
N PHE A 142 29.83 32.23 6.93
CA PHE A 142 29.28 31.70 8.18
C PHE A 142 30.26 30.78 8.93
N LEU A 143 31.11 30.05 8.21
CA LEU A 143 32.08 29.10 8.75
C LEU A 143 33.50 29.36 8.22
N PRO A 144 34.55 29.07 9.00
CA PRO A 144 35.92 29.12 8.50
C PRO A 144 36.15 28.01 7.46
N GLU A 145 37.06 28.26 6.51
CA GLU A 145 37.37 27.31 5.42
C GLU A 145 37.78 25.91 5.92
N SER A 146 38.42 25.83 7.09
CA SER A 146 38.79 24.55 7.73
C SER A 146 37.60 23.68 8.16
N ARG A 147 36.37 24.20 8.06
CA ARG A 147 35.12 23.51 8.38
C ARG A 147 34.19 23.31 7.17
N ILE A 148 34.68 23.63 5.96
CA ILE A 148 33.93 23.50 4.72
C ILE A 148 34.65 22.48 3.83
N PHE A 149 34.04 21.32 3.62
CA PHE A 149 34.64 20.22 2.87
C PHE A 149 33.96 20.04 1.51
N ARG A 150 34.68 19.41 0.58
CA ARG A 150 34.15 19.07 -0.76
C ARG A 150 34.11 17.56 -0.93
N PHE A 151 32.96 17.03 -1.35
CA PHE A 151 32.79 15.61 -1.67
C PHE A 151 32.21 15.40 -3.09
N ASP A 152 32.20 14.14 -3.52
CA ASP A 152 31.76 13.74 -4.85
C ASP A 152 30.26 13.38 -4.89
N GLU A 153 29.85 12.66 -5.95
CA GLU A 153 28.46 12.29 -6.17
C GLU A 153 27.87 11.41 -5.07
N LYS A 154 28.71 10.68 -4.33
CA LYS A 154 28.24 9.77 -3.28
C LYS A 154 27.58 10.52 -2.13
N ASP A 155 28.17 11.65 -1.74
CA ASP A 155 27.78 12.38 -0.53
C ASP A 155 27.11 13.73 -0.86
N ASN A 156 27.51 14.40 -1.95
CA ASN A 156 27.02 15.75 -2.26
C ASN A 156 26.31 15.86 -3.62
N PHE A 157 25.75 14.78 -4.15
CA PHE A 157 24.81 14.84 -5.28
C PHE A 157 23.57 14.01 -4.95
N TRP A 158 22.42 14.66 -4.89
CA TRP A 158 21.18 14.02 -4.48
C TRP A 158 20.29 13.70 -5.68
N GLU A 159 19.75 12.49 -5.67
CA GLU A 159 18.78 11.99 -6.65
C GLU A 159 17.76 11.07 -5.96
N MET A 160 16.49 11.21 -6.33
CA MET A 160 15.38 10.46 -5.71
C MET A 160 15.41 8.96 -6.06
N GLY A 161 15.92 8.63 -7.24
CA GLY A 161 15.94 7.28 -7.82
C GLY A 161 16.72 7.28 -9.14
N GLU A 162 16.53 6.24 -9.96
CA GLU A 162 17.19 6.13 -11.27
C GLU A 162 16.74 7.21 -12.26
N VAL A 163 15.54 7.76 -12.08
CA VAL A 163 14.92 8.80 -12.92
C VAL A 163 14.25 9.85 -12.04
N GLY A 164 14.34 11.12 -12.44
CA GLY A 164 13.62 12.23 -11.80
C GLY A 164 14.49 13.44 -11.46
N PRO A 165 13.91 14.42 -10.75
CA PRO A 165 14.62 15.66 -10.38
C PRO A 165 15.77 15.38 -9.43
N CYS A 166 16.91 16.03 -9.67
CA CYS A 166 18.15 15.85 -8.94
C CYS A 166 19.04 17.12 -8.99
N GLY A 167 20.13 17.11 -8.22
CA GLY A 167 21.08 18.22 -8.21
C GLY A 167 22.22 18.05 -7.20
N PRO A 168 23.23 18.93 -7.26
CA PRO A 168 24.23 19.02 -6.20
C PRO A 168 23.56 19.39 -4.89
N CYS A 169 24.15 19.00 -3.77
CA CYS A 169 23.66 19.37 -2.46
C CYS A 169 24.78 19.81 -1.52
N SER A 170 24.37 20.40 -0.41
CA SER A 170 25.24 20.76 0.70
C SER A 170 24.67 20.18 1.98
N GLU A 171 25.51 19.50 2.76
CA GLU A 171 25.08 18.92 4.03
C GLU A 171 25.67 19.70 5.20
N ILE A 172 24.95 19.71 6.30
CA ILE A 172 25.39 20.29 7.57
C ILE A 172 25.59 19.16 8.56
N HIS A 173 26.80 19.08 9.14
CA HIS A 173 27.13 18.10 10.17
C HIS A 173 27.35 18.76 11.52
N PHE A 174 27.04 18.03 12.59
CA PHE A 174 27.26 18.49 13.96
C PHE A 174 28.26 17.61 14.70
N ASP A 175 29.31 18.24 15.23
CA ASP A 175 30.38 17.62 15.98
C ASP A 175 30.04 17.44 17.45
N ARG A 176 29.92 16.19 17.87
CA ARG A 176 29.61 15.77 19.22
C ARG A 176 30.82 15.19 19.94
N THR A 177 31.99 15.19 19.30
CA THR A 177 33.23 14.80 19.97
C THR A 177 33.49 15.74 21.16
N PRO A 178 34.00 15.21 22.29
CA PRO A 178 34.28 16.04 23.47
C PRO A 178 35.26 17.19 23.17
N ASP A 179 36.23 16.95 22.29
CA ASP A 179 37.37 17.80 21.94
C ASP A 179 37.20 18.61 20.64
N LYS A 180 36.08 18.45 19.93
CA LYS A 180 35.77 19.15 18.66
C LYS A 180 36.73 18.81 17.53
N SER A 181 37.28 17.59 17.54
CA SER A 181 38.23 17.09 16.54
C SER A 181 37.56 16.32 15.40
N GLY A 182 36.23 16.45 15.27
CA GLY A 182 35.39 15.64 14.37
C GLY A 182 35.58 15.89 12.87
N ALA A 183 36.50 16.76 12.44
CA ALA A 183 36.72 17.11 11.03
C ALA A 183 36.94 15.87 10.13
N ASN A 184 37.79 14.93 10.58
CA ASN A 184 38.08 13.70 9.82
C ASN A 184 36.95 12.65 9.87
N LEU A 185 35.89 12.91 10.65
CA LEU A 185 34.74 12.01 10.81
C LEU A 185 33.53 12.47 9.98
N VAL A 186 33.58 13.65 9.35
CA VAL A 186 32.53 14.12 8.42
C VAL A 186 32.41 13.13 7.26
N ASN A 187 31.20 12.63 7.02
CA ASN A 187 30.89 11.59 6.02
C ASN A 187 31.68 10.27 6.19
N ALA A 188 32.25 10.02 7.37
CA ALA A 188 32.94 8.77 7.71
C ALA A 188 32.04 7.70 8.36
N GLY A 189 30.75 7.99 8.55
CA GLY A 189 29.78 7.07 9.18
C GLY A 189 29.88 6.98 10.71
N ASP A 190 30.52 7.94 11.37
CA ASP A 190 30.69 7.95 12.82
C ASP A 190 29.52 8.69 13.52
N PRO A 191 28.81 8.07 14.49
CA PRO A 191 27.67 8.68 15.18
C PRO A 191 28.02 9.92 16.01
N ARG A 192 29.30 10.21 16.24
CA ARG A 192 29.75 11.43 16.93
C ARG A 192 29.80 12.64 16.00
N VAL A 193 29.80 12.45 14.68
CA VAL A 193 29.72 13.55 13.70
C VAL A 193 28.66 13.19 12.67
N ILE A 194 27.45 13.65 12.92
CA ILE A 194 26.27 13.25 12.16
C ILE A 194 25.80 14.37 11.25
N GLU A 195 25.38 14.00 10.05
CA GLU A 195 24.63 14.84 9.14
C GLU A 195 23.25 15.13 9.74
N ILE A 196 22.95 16.41 9.96
CA ILE A 196 21.70 16.87 10.57
C ILE A 196 20.76 17.52 9.56
N TRP A 197 21.27 18.00 8.43
CA TRP A 197 20.45 18.67 7.41
C TRP A 197 21.12 18.57 6.03
N ASN A 198 20.36 18.14 5.03
CA ASN A 198 20.77 18.17 3.62
C ASN A 198 20.00 19.27 2.86
N LEU A 199 20.73 20.13 2.14
CA LEU A 199 20.23 21.22 1.31
C LEU A 199 20.47 20.87 -0.16
N VAL A 200 19.44 20.37 -0.84
CA VAL A 200 19.50 19.93 -2.24
C VAL A 200 19.15 21.08 -3.17
N PHE A 201 20.05 21.32 -4.13
CA PHE A 201 19.94 22.40 -5.11
C PHE A 201 19.44 21.85 -6.45
N ILE A 202 18.17 21.40 -6.46
CA ILE A 202 17.54 20.78 -7.61
C ILE A 202 17.64 21.69 -8.84
N GLN A 203 18.29 21.19 -9.90
CA GLN A 203 18.48 21.92 -11.16
C GLN A 203 18.53 21.02 -12.39
N TYR A 204 18.51 19.69 -12.21
CA TYR A 204 18.52 18.71 -13.29
C TYR A 204 17.35 17.73 -13.16
N ASN A 205 16.98 17.12 -14.28
CA ASN A 205 16.20 15.89 -14.35
C ASN A 205 17.08 14.78 -14.94
N ARG A 206 17.15 13.64 -14.26
CA ARG A 206 17.81 12.43 -14.76
C ARG A 206 16.81 11.62 -15.60
N ASN A 207 17.19 11.31 -16.83
CA ASN A 207 16.42 10.45 -17.73
C ASN A 207 16.76 8.96 -17.53
N GLU A 208 15.96 8.07 -18.13
CA GLU A 208 16.16 6.61 -18.07
C GLU A 208 17.53 6.16 -18.60
N ASP A 209 18.11 6.88 -19.57
CA ASP A 209 19.45 6.61 -20.11
C ASP A 209 20.60 7.14 -19.23
N GLY A 210 20.27 7.72 -18.07
CA GLY A 210 21.20 8.32 -17.12
C GLY A 210 21.63 9.74 -17.44
N SER A 211 21.23 10.31 -18.58
CA SER A 211 21.56 11.69 -18.96
C SER A 211 20.90 12.71 -18.04
N LEU A 212 21.57 13.85 -17.82
CA LEU A 212 21.07 14.98 -17.03
C LEU A 212 20.59 16.10 -17.96
N VAL A 213 19.34 16.52 -17.79
CA VAL A 213 18.74 17.65 -18.51
C VAL A 213 18.47 18.77 -17.52
N GLU A 214 18.82 20.01 -17.85
CA GLU A 214 18.51 21.17 -17.00
C GLU A 214 17.00 21.40 -16.88
N LEU A 215 16.56 21.68 -15.65
CA LEU A 215 15.18 22.04 -15.37
C LEU A 215 14.91 23.51 -15.77
N PRO A 216 13.66 23.85 -16.15
CA PRO A 216 13.29 25.23 -16.51
C PRO A 216 13.49 26.25 -15.38
N ALA A 217 13.48 25.79 -14.14
CA ALA A 217 13.72 26.59 -12.96
C ALA A 217 14.63 25.84 -11.97
N LYS A 218 15.35 26.60 -11.15
CA LYS A 218 16.11 26.07 -10.03
C LYS A 218 15.24 26.02 -8.79
N HIS A 219 15.37 24.94 -8.04
CA HIS A 219 14.51 24.65 -6.89
C HIS A 219 15.35 24.36 -5.64
N ILE A 220 14.73 24.48 -4.48
CA ILE A 220 15.29 24.03 -3.21
C ILE A 220 14.44 22.89 -2.69
N ASP A 221 15.11 21.83 -2.28
CA ASP A 221 14.59 20.74 -1.47
C ASP A 221 15.52 20.59 -0.28
N THR A 222 14.97 20.59 0.93
CA THR A 222 15.77 20.35 2.13
C THR A 222 15.18 19.19 2.92
N GLY A 223 16.05 18.44 3.56
CA GLY A 223 15.66 17.35 4.45
C GLY A 223 16.50 17.35 5.72
N MET A 224 15.86 17.61 6.85
CA MET A 224 16.43 17.46 8.19
C MET A 224 15.68 16.38 8.94
N GLY A 225 16.38 15.33 9.38
CA GLY A 225 15.77 14.28 10.20
C GLY A 225 15.42 14.81 11.59
N LEU A 226 14.14 14.87 11.94
CA LEU A 226 13.66 15.36 13.23
C LEU A 226 14.34 14.61 14.39
N GLU A 227 14.47 13.29 14.27
CA GLU A 227 15.09 12.42 15.27
C GLU A 227 16.54 12.82 15.55
N ARG A 228 17.31 13.08 14.49
CA ARG A 228 18.73 13.45 14.60
C ARG A 228 18.90 14.82 15.26
N ILE A 229 18.17 15.83 14.77
CA ILE A 229 18.29 17.18 15.33
C ILE A 229 17.77 17.25 16.77
N THR A 230 16.72 16.49 17.08
CA THR A 230 16.19 16.36 18.45
C THR A 230 17.23 15.72 19.38
N ALA A 231 17.98 14.72 18.92
CA ALA A 231 19.05 14.10 19.69
C ALA A 231 20.20 15.09 19.95
N VAL A 232 20.54 15.95 18.99
CA VAL A 232 21.52 17.03 19.17
C VAL A 232 21.02 18.05 20.20
N LEU A 233 19.80 18.56 20.05
CA LEU A 233 19.22 19.59 20.94
C LEU A 233 18.94 19.11 22.36
N GLN A 234 18.83 17.79 22.57
CA GLN A 234 18.71 17.16 23.89
C GLN A 234 20.05 16.61 24.41
N ASN A 235 21.15 16.81 23.68
CA ASN A 235 22.48 16.33 24.03
C ASN A 235 22.54 14.80 24.25
N LYS A 236 21.91 14.02 23.37
CA LYS A 236 21.79 12.54 23.42
C LYS A 236 22.51 11.85 22.27
N LEU A 237 23.51 11.02 22.53
CA LEU A 237 24.32 10.37 21.48
C LEU A 237 23.52 9.41 20.57
N SER A 238 22.37 8.95 21.06
CA SER A 238 21.44 8.11 20.33
C SER A 238 20.11 8.80 20.11
N ASN A 239 19.55 8.64 18.91
CA ASN A 239 18.19 9.08 18.59
C ASN A 239 17.17 8.38 19.51
N TYR A 240 17.44 7.14 19.89
CA TYR A 240 16.58 6.33 20.75
C TYR A 240 16.53 6.82 22.21
N ASP A 241 17.47 7.67 22.63
CA ASP A 241 17.52 8.21 24.00
C ASP A 241 16.75 9.55 24.13
N THR A 242 15.99 9.91 23.09
CA THR A 242 15.18 11.14 23.03
C THR A 242 13.75 10.89 23.52
N ASP A 243 13.02 11.98 23.74
CA ASP A 243 11.60 11.98 24.09
C ASP A 243 10.67 11.41 22.99
N LEU A 244 11.18 11.15 21.78
CA LEU A 244 10.45 10.43 20.72
C LEU A 244 10.37 8.93 20.96
N PHE A 245 11.37 8.34 21.63
CA PHE A 245 11.51 6.88 21.76
C PHE A 245 11.47 6.40 23.20
N MET A 246 12.05 7.15 24.14
CA MET A 246 12.15 6.75 25.54
C MET A 246 10.79 6.39 26.17
N PRO A 247 9.66 7.08 25.90
CA PRO A 247 8.38 6.64 26.46
C PRO A 247 7.96 5.25 25.96
N ILE A 248 8.25 4.90 24.70
CA ILE A 248 7.98 3.57 24.13
C ILE A 248 8.94 2.53 24.72
N ILE A 249 10.23 2.86 24.83
CA ILE A 249 11.24 1.98 25.45
C ILE A 249 10.86 1.69 26.91
N ASN A 250 10.51 2.72 27.69
CA ASN A 250 10.04 2.56 29.07
C ASN A 250 8.78 1.67 29.14
N LYS A 251 7.88 1.77 28.16
CA LYS A 251 6.72 0.88 28.08
C LYS A 251 7.15 -0.57 27.85
N ILE A 252 8.15 -0.81 27.00
CA ILE A 252 8.72 -2.14 26.75
C ILE A 252 9.42 -2.67 28.01
N GLU A 253 10.19 -1.85 28.73
CA GLU A 253 10.80 -2.22 30.02
C GLU A 253 9.74 -2.69 31.01
N ASN A 254 8.66 -1.90 31.18
CA ASN A 254 7.56 -2.23 32.09
C ASN A 254 6.84 -3.53 31.70
N LEU A 255 6.69 -3.80 30.40
CA LEU A 255 6.03 -5.03 29.92
C LEU A 255 6.93 -6.26 30.04
N SER A 256 8.25 -6.11 29.84
CA SER A 256 9.22 -7.20 29.83
C SER A 256 9.83 -7.50 31.20
N GLY A 257 9.85 -6.51 32.11
CA GLY A 257 10.61 -6.57 33.35
C GLY A 257 12.13 -6.47 33.15
N ILE A 258 12.59 -6.03 31.97
CA ILE A 258 14.00 -5.88 31.61
C ILE A 258 14.33 -4.39 31.53
N GLU A 259 15.42 -3.96 32.16
CA GLU A 259 15.92 -2.57 32.07
C GLU A 259 16.64 -2.33 30.72
N TYR A 260 16.49 -1.14 30.15
CA TYR A 260 17.13 -0.71 28.91
C TYR A 260 18.64 -0.60 29.12
N PRO A 261 19.45 -1.46 28.47
CA PRO A 261 20.89 -1.50 28.72
C PRO A 261 21.60 -0.23 28.25
N LYS A 262 22.62 0.18 29.00
CA LYS A 262 23.49 1.31 28.63
C LYS A 262 24.47 0.98 27.50
N ASP A 263 24.83 -0.30 27.36
CA ASP A 263 25.65 -0.77 26.26
C ASP A 263 24.80 -0.83 25.00
N VAL A 264 25.17 -0.04 23.99
CA VAL A 264 24.48 0.01 22.70
C VAL A 264 24.53 -1.35 22.01
N SER A 265 25.56 -2.16 22.23
CA SER A 265 25.69 -3.48 21.61
C SER A 265 24.89 -4.58 22.30
N ASP A 266 24.24 -4.30 23.45
CA ASP A 266 23.45 -5.31 24.18
C ASP A 266 22.25 -5.77 23.33
N PRO A 267 22.09 -7.08 23.06
CA PRO A 267 20.99 -7.61 22.26
C PRO A 267 19.59 -7.25 22.76
N LYS A 268 19.41 -7.06 24.07
CA LYS A 268 18.14 -6.64 24.67
C LYS A 268 17.86 -5.17 24.37
N GLY A 269 18.90 -4.33 24.42
CA GLY A 269 18.82 -2.93 24.02
C GLY A 269 18.48 -2.79 22.54
N ILE A 270 19.12 -3.58 21.68
CA ILE A 270 18.80 -3.67 20.24
C ILE A 270 17.32 -4.05 20.06
N ALA A 271 16.85 -5.10 20.75
CA ALA A 271 15.46 -5.53 20.65
C ALA A 271 14.45 -4.44 21.05
N MET A 272 14.71 -3.71 22.14
CA MET A 272 13.86 -2.60 22.58
C MET A 272 13.82 -1.46 21.56
N ARG A 273 14.98 -1.07 21.00
CA ARG A 273 15.06 -0.04 19.95
C ARG A 273 14.34 -0.45 18.68
N VAL A 274 14.50 -1.70 18.25
CA VAL A 274 13.78 -2.26 17.09
C VAL A 274 12.27 -2.19 17.28
N LEU A 275 11.76 -2.62 18.45
CA LEU A 275 10.34 -2.56 18.74
C LEU A 275 9.82 -1.12 18.75
N ALA A 276 10.57 -0.19 19.36
CA ALA A 276 10.22 1.21 19.45
C ALA A 276 10.20 1.93 18.08
N ASP A 277 11.10 1.56 17.17
CA ASP A 277 11.10 2.08 15.80
C ASP A 277 9.98 1.44 14.96
N HIS A 278 9.90 0.11 14.92
CA HIS A 278 8.97 -0.59 14.03
C HIS A 278 7.50 -0.34 14.35
N ILE A 279 7.15 -0.09 15.61
CA ILE A 279 5.77 0.31 15.94
C ILE A 279 5.37 1.61 15.26
N ARG A 280 6.30 2.56 15.08
CA ARG A 280 6.06 3.83 14.38
C ARG A 280 5.73 3.56 12.92
N THR A 281 6.59 2.79 12.25
CA THR A 281 6.43 2.42 10.84
C THR A 281 5.13 1.67 10.57
N LEU A 282 4.83 0.66 11.38
CA LEU A 282 3.59 -0.12 11.26
C LEU A 282 2.36 0.76 11.49
N SER A 283 2.38 1.62 12.51
CA SER A 283 1.23 2.45 12.85
C SER A 283 0.92 3.49 11.79
N PHE A 284 1.92 4.19 11.26
CA PHE A 284 1.72 5.17 10.20
C PHE A 284 1.30 4.53 8.88
N ALA A 285 1.90 3.39 8.51
CA ALA A 285 1.51 2.72 7.28
C ALA A 285 0.08 2.15 7.35
N ILE A 286 -0.34 1.61 8.51
CA ILE A 286 -1.73 1.15 8.71
C ILE A 286 -2.71 2.33 8.76
N ALA A 287 -2.34 3.44 9.41
CA ALA A 287 -3.15 4.66 9.42
C ALA A 287 -3.38 5.21 8.00
N ASP A 288 -2.36 5.11 7.14
CA ASP A 288 -2.41 5.52 5.73
C ASP A 288 -2.99 4.42 4.79
N GLY A 289 -3.57 3.35 5.35
CA GLY A 289 -4.35 2.35 4.61
C GLY A 289 -3.56 1.17 4.04
N VAL A 290 -2.32 0.96 4.46
CA VAL A 290 -1.52 -0.23 4.10
C VAL A 290 -1.65 -1.30 5.17
N TYR A 291 -2.01 -2.51 4.78
CA TYR A 291 -2.19 -3.63 5.70
C TYR A 291 -1.21 -4.76 5.41
N PRO A 292 -0.74 -5.53 6.42
CA PRO A 292 0.08 -6.72 6.20
C PRO A 292 -0.54 -7.69 5.19
N SER A 293 0.21 -8.05 4.15
CA SER A 293 -0.25 -8.93 3.06
C SER A 293 0.91 -9.74 2.45
N ASN A 294 0.63 -10.58 1.45
CA ASN A 294 1.66 -11.38 0.77
C ASN A 294 2.41 -10.61 -0.33
N GLU A 295 1.95 -9.43 -0.74
CA GLU A 295 2.48 -8.73 -1.93
C GLU A 295 2.61 -7.22 -1.72
N GLY A 296 3.43 -6.59 -2.57
CA GLY A 296 3.62 -5.15 -2.62
C GLY A 296 3.97 -4.52 -1.27
N ARG A 297 3.32 -3.40 -0.95
CA ARG A 297 3.52 -2.66 0.32
C ARG A 297 3.13 -3.48 1.54
N GLY A 298 2.08 -4.31 1.43
CA GLY A 298 1.62 -5.15 2.54
C GLY A 298 2.62 -6.23 2.90
N TYR A 299 3.36 -6.77 1.93
CA TYR A 299 4.48 -7.68 2.18
C TYR A 299 5.58 -7.02 3.03
N VAL A 300 5.93 -5.78 2.71
CA VAL A 300 6.93 -5.01 3.46
C VAL A 300 6.49 -4.77 4.91
N LEU A 301 5.22 -4.37 5.14
CA LEU A 301 4.69 -4.21 6.50
C LEU A 301 4.71 -5.52 7.28
N ARG A 302 4.28 -6.60 6.65
CA ARG A 302 4.34 -7.93 7.26
C ARG A 302 5.76 -8.29 7.67
N ARG A 303 6.74 -8.03 6.81
CA ARG A 303 8.16 -8.27 7.09
C ARG A 303 8.65 -7.51 8.33
N ILE A 304 8.34 -6.21 8.42
CA ILE A 304 8.69 -5.36 9.57
C ILE A 304 8.04 -5.88 10.85
N LEU A 305 6.76 -6.25 10.79
CA LEU A 305 6.05 -6.79 11.96
C LEU A 305 6.64 -8.12 12.42
N ARG A 306 6.96 -9.02 11.50
CA ARG A 306 7.61 -10.30 11.83
C ARG A 306 9.01 -10.12 12.41
N ARG A 307 9.78 -9.15 11.92
CA ARG A 307 11.06 -8.73 12.52
C ARG A 307 10.84 -8.24 13.95
N ALA A 308 9.89 -7.33 14.18
CA ALA A 308 9.53 -6.88 15.52
C ALA A 308 9.11 -8.04 16.43
N SER A 309 8.29 -8.98 15.96
CA SER A 309 7.88 -10.17 16.73
C SER A 309 9.05 -11.10 17.06
N ARG A 310 10.05 -11.21 16.18
CA ARG A 310 11.27 -11.98 16.49
C ARG A 310 12.08 -11.34 17.61
N PHE A 311 12.23 -10.01 17.59
CA PHE A 311 12.93 -9.27 18.65
C PHE A 311 12.14 -9.24 19.96
N SER A 312 10.80 -9.24 19.93
CA SER A 312 10.00 -9.39 21.15
C SER A 312 10.28 -10.72 21.86
N ARG A 313 10.56 -11.81 21.11
CA ARG A 313 11.00 -13.08 21.71
C ARG A 313 12.34 -12.98 22.45
N ASN A 314 13.27 -12.15 21.98
CA ASN A 314 14.56 -11.94 22.67
C ASN A 314 14.38 -11.29 24.05
N LEU A 315 13.25 -10.59 24.27
CA LEU A 315 12.85 -10.01 25.55
C LEU A 315 11.99 -10.95 26.40
N GLY A 316 11.77 -12.20 25.97
CA GLY A 316 11.03 -13.21 26.71
C GLY A 316 9.52 -13.20 26.51
N PHE A 317 8.99 -12.37 25.59
CA PHE A 317 7.56 -12.36 25.31
C PHE A 317 7.11 -13.66 24.63
N LYS A 318 5.97 -14.20 25.09
CA LYS A 318 5.30 -15.36 24.48
C LYS A 318 3.96 -15.04 23.84
N GLU A 319 3.33 -14.00 24.34
CA GLU A 319 2.06 -13.50 23.86
C GLU A 319 2.28 -12.24 23.00
N PRO A 320 1.32 -11.88 22.12
CA PRO A 320 1.37 -10.65 21.36
C PRO A 320 1.52 -9.42 22.27
N VAL A 321 2.46 -8.54 21.93
CA VAL A 321 2.85 -7.39 22.75
C VAL A 321 3.01 -6.11 21.93
N ILE A 322 3.30 -6.19 20.63
CA ILE A 322 3.65 -5.01 19.82
C ILE A 322 2.47 -4.04 19.76
N TYR A 323 1.23 -4.55 19.63
CA TYR A 323 0.02 -3.72 19.61
C TYR A 323 -0.17 -2.91 20.92
N LYS A 324 0.38 -3.37 22.04
CA LYS A 324 0.28 -2.65 23.34
C LYS A 324 1.14 -1.39 23.39
N LEU A 325 2.02 -1.19 22.40
CA LEU A 325 2.84 0.01 22.25
C LEU A 325 2.12 1.13 21.49
N VAL A 326 1.05 0.82 20.76
CA VAL A 326 0.29 1.79 19.94
C VAL A 326 -0.26 2.95 20.77
N PRO A 327 -0.90 2.75 21.96
CA PRO A 327 -1.40 3.86 22.75
C PRO A 327 -0.31 4.87 23.13
N THR A 328 0.87 4.39 23.53
CA THR A 328 2.01 5.24 23.88
C THR A 328 2.52 6.01 22.66
N LEU A 329 2.53 5.39 21.47
CA LEU A 329 2.86 6.12 20.24
C LEU A 329 1.84 7.24 19.93
N VAL A 330 0.55 6.96 20.10
CA VAL A 330 -0.53 7.95 19.89
C VAL A 330 -0.39 9.13 20.85
N GLU A 331 0.04 8.90 22.09
CA GLU A 331 0.33 9.98 23.05
C GLU A 331 1.52 10.86 22.60
N ILE A 332 2.56 10.28 22.00
CA ILE A 332 3.77 11.02 21.57
C ILE A 332 3.50 11.81 20.28
N MET A 333 2.79 11.22 19.32
CA MET A 333 2.72 11.72 17.94
C MET A 333 1.32 12.13 17.47
N GLY A 334 0.26 11.66 18.15
CA GLY A 334 -1.13 11.80 17.68
C GLY A 334 -1.73 13.20 17.79
N ASP A 335 -1.08 14.12 18.50
CA ASP A 335 -1.49 15.54 18.52
C ASP A 335 -1.24 16.23 17.18
N PHE A 336 -0.09 15.95 16.56
CA PHE A 336 0.25 16.48 15.24
C PHE A 336 -0.32 15.58 14.12
N PHE A 337 -0.19 14.26 14.27
CA PHE A 337 -0.68 13.26 13.31
C PHE A 337 -2.00 12.66 13.78
N THR A 338 -3.08 13.42 13.63
CA THR A 338 -4.43 13.05 14.12
C THR A 338 -4.99 11.76 13.49
N GLU A 339 -4.46 11.33 12.35
CA GLU A 339 -4.76 10.05 11.73
C GLU A 339 -4.42 8.86 12.64
N LEU A 340 -3.39 8.96 13.48
CA LEU A 340 -3.05 7.91 14.45
C LEU A 340 -4.13 7.74 15.51
N LYS A 341 -4.73 8.83 16.00
CA LYS A 341 -5.85 8.79 16.96
C LYS A 341 -7.08 8.15 16.33
N THR A 342 -7.36 8.52 15.08
CA THR A 342 -8.53 8.01 14.34
C THR A 342 -8.38 6.51 14.04
N ALA A 343 -7.17 6.07 13.68
CA ALA A 343 -6.90 4.69 13.28
C ALA A 343 -6.43 3.79 14.44
N GLN A 344 -6.29 4.29 15.67
CA GLN A 344 -5.67 3.56 16.79
C GLN A 344 -6.21 2.13 16.95
N LYS A 345 -7.53 1.96 17.03
CA LYS A 345 -8.16 0.63 17.18
C LYS A 345 -7.83 -0.29 16.02
N THR A 346 -7.84 0.23 14.79
CA THR A 346 -7.50 -0.52 13.59
C THR A 346 -6.04 -0.95 13.61
N ILE A 347 -5.13 -0.05 13.98
CA ILE A 347 -3.69 -0.34 14.11
C ILE A 347 -3.46 -1.46 15.12
N GLU A 348 -4.03 -1.34 16.33
CA GLU A 348 -3.91 -2.35 17.38
C GLU A 348 -4.41 -3.72 16.91
N LEU A 349 -5.55 -3.74 16.23
CA LEU A 349 -6.20 -4.96 15.74
C LEU A 349 -5.37 -5.69 14.68
N TYR A 350 -4.89 -4.97 13.67
CA TYR A 350 -4.06 -5.58 12.60
C TYR A 350 -2.71 -6.06 13.11
N ILE A 351 -2.06 -5.27 13.97
CA ILE A 351 -0.76 -5.66 14.55
C ILE A 351 -0.93 -6.91 15.41
N LYS A 352 -1.94 -6.92 16.29
CA LYS A 352 -2.23 -8.05 17.17
C LYS A 352 -2.50 -9.32 16.37
N ALA A 353 -3.37 -9.25 15.36
CA ALA A 353 -3.76 -10.43 14.59
C ALA A 353 -2.61 -11.04 13.77
N GLU A 354 -1.79 -10.21 13.10
CA GLU A 354 -0.62 -10.75 12.39
C GLU A 354 0.42 -11.30 13.38
N GLU A 355 0.61 -10.67 14.54
CA GLU A 355 1.51 -11.17 15.58
C GLU A 355 1.04 -12.51 16.15
N GLU A 356 -0.26 -12.69 16.44
CA GLU A 356 -0.86 -13.96 16.88
C GLU A 356 -0.65 -15.08 15.86
N ASN A 357 -0.93 -14.79 14.59
CA ASN A 357 -0.76 -15.75 13.50
C ASN A 357 0.72 -16.14 13.32
N PHE A 358 1.62 -15.17 13.42
CA PHE A 358 3.04 -15.40 13.20
C PHE A 358 3.72 -16.12 14.37
N ILE A 359 3.35 -15.84 15.63
CA ILE A 359 3.92 -16.51 16.80
C ILE A 359 3.82 -18.04 16.67
N GLN A 360 2.68 -18.55 16.15
CA GLN A 360 2.45 -19.98 15.93
C GLN A 360 3.40 -20.60 14.89
N THR A 361 3.79 -19.83 13.87
CA THR A 361 4.71 -20.28 12.81
C THR A 361 6.18 -20.06 13.19
N LEU A 362 6.46 -19.00 13.95
CA LEU A 362 7.80 -18.59 14.34
C LEU A 362 8.53 -19.65 15.16
N GLU A 363 7.85 -20.31 16.12
CA GLU A 363 8.47 -21.35 16.94
C GLU A 363 9.01 -22.51 16.09
N ARG A 364 8.16 -23.06 15.21
CA ARG A 364 8.53 -24.15 14.30
C ARG A 364 9.66 -23.73 13.35
N GLY A 365 9.64 -22.49 12.88
CA GLY A 365 10.67 -21.93 12.01
C GLY A 365 12.03 -21.79 12.71
N ILE A 366 12.05 -21.32 13.97
CA ILE A 366 13.29 -21.19 14.76
C ILE A 366 13.88 -22.57 15.06
N GLU A 367 13.07 -23.55 15.47
CA GLU A 367 13.52 -24.93 15.70
C GLU A 367 14.15 -25.50 14.43
N LYS A 368 13.47 -25.35 13.29
CA LYS A 368 13.98 -25.85 12.01
C LYS A 368 15.26 -25.15 11.58
N PHE A 369 15.36 -23.84 11.77
CA PHE A 369 16.58 -23.09 11.51
C PHE A 369 17.76 -23.60 12.34
N GLN A 370 17.55 -23.86 13.63
CA GLN A 370 18.59 -24.38 14.52
C GLN A 370 19.06 -25.77 14.08
N GLU A 371 18.16 -26.67 13.68
CA GLU A 371 18.53 -27.97 13.11
C GLU A 371 19.47 -27.84 11.90
N VAL A 372 19.17 -26.88 11.02
CA VAL A 372 19.94 -26.63 9.80
C VAL A 372 21.31 -26.08 10.15
N VAL A 373 21.39 -25.13 11.09
CA VAL A 373 22.67 -24.59 11.58
C VAL A 373 23.54 -25.71 12.15
N GLU A 374 22.99 -26.57 13.00
CA GLU A 374 23.74 -27.68 13.61
C GLU A 374 24.16 -28.74 12.57
N GLN A 375 23.41 -28.91 11.49
CA GLN A 375 23.81 -29.76 10.36
C GLN A 375 24.95 -29.12 9.57
N GLN A 376 24.89 -27.82 9.28
CA GLN A 376 25.93 -27.12 8.53
C GLN A 376 27.24 -27.01 9.31
N LYS A 377 27.18 -26.76 10.63
CA LYS A 377 28.34 -26.83 11.52
C LYS A 377 29.01 -28.22 11.46
N ARG A 378 28.22 -29.30 11.49
CA ARG A 378 28.73 -30.67 11.34
C ARG A 378 29.41 -30.92 9.99
N ASN A 379 28.99 -30.21 8.96
CA ASN A 379 29.58 -30.28 7.62
C ASN A 379 30.71 -29.26 7.38
N ASN A 380 31.17 -28.53 8.41
CA ASN A 380 32.13 -27.42 8.29
C ASN A 380 31.71 -26.35 7.24
N SER A 381 30.41 -26.10 7.15
CA SER A 381 29.83 -25.07 6.29
C SER A 381 29.20 -23.97 7.15
N PHE A 382 29.43 -22.72 6.76
CA PHE A 382 28.83 -21.52 7.36
C PHE A 382 27.78 -20.89 6.44
N VAL A 383 27.24 -21.68 5.51
CA VAL A 383 26.23 -21.25 4.54
C VAL A 383 24.96 -22.07 4.71
N ILE A 384 23.83 -21.40 4.89
CA ILE A 384 22.50 -22.00 4.86
C ILE A 384 22.10 -22.24 3.40
N PRO A 385 21.81 -23.50 2.99
CA PRO A 385 21.42 -23.80 1.61
C PRO A 385 20.15 -23.08 1.19
N GLY A 386 20.09 -22.62 -0.07
CA GLY A 386 18.95 -21.86 -0.58
C GLY A 386 17.67 -22.68 -0.67
N GLU A 387 17.74 -23.99 -0.93
CA GLU A 387 16.58 -24.89 -0.88
C GLU A 387 16.00 -24.98 0.52
N THR A 388 16.85 -24.95 1.55
CA THR A 388 16.42 -24.99 2.94
C THR A 388 15.82 -23.66 3.37
N ALA A 389 16.41 -22.53 2.94
CA ALA A 389 15.80 -21.21 3.13
C ALA A 389 14.45 -21.11 2.40
N PHE A 390 14.34 -21.71 1.21
CA PHE A 390 13.08 -21.78 0.47
C PHE A 390 12.05 -22.65 1.18
N LEU A 391 12.45 -23.79 1.76
CA LEU A 391 11.58 -24.64 2.56
C LEU A 391 11.06 -23.90 3.81
N LEU A 392 11.95 -23.21 4.53
CA LEU A 392 11.60 -22.36 5.67
C LEU A 392 10.53 -21.33 5.27
N TYR A 393 10.72 -20.67 4.13
CA TYR A 393 9.79 -19.69 3.58
C TYR A 393 8.45 -20.30 3.15
N ASP A 394 8.48 -21.27 2.24
CA ASP A 394 7.30 -21.79 1.54
C ASP A 394 6.45 -22.71 2.43
N THR A 395 7.09 -23.54 3.26
CA THR A 395 6.39 -24.54 4.10
C THR A 395 6.14 -24.04 5.51
N PHE A 396 7.11 -23.36 6.12
CA PHE A 396 7.02 -22.93 7.53
C PHE A 396 6.65 -21.45 7.68
N GLY A 397 6.41 -20.74 6.57
CA GLY A 397 6.07 -19.31 6.58
C GLY A 397 7.17 -18.43 7.17
N PHE A 398 8.40 -18.94 7.27
CA PHE A 398 9.54 -18.32 7.93
C PHE A 398 10.32 -17.47 6.91
N PRO A 399 10.23 -16.14 6.99
CA PRO A 399 10.75 -15.24 5.96
C PRO A 399 12.26 -15.39 5.69
N LEU A 400 12.67 -15.17 4.43
CA LEU A 400 14.09 -15.19 4.05
C LEU A 400 14.89 -14.16 4.84
N ASP A 401 14.35 -12.97 5.06
CA ASP A 401 15.03 -11.89 5.77
C ASP A 401 15.25 -12.23 7.25
N LEU A 402 14.32 -12.92 7.91
CA LEU A 402 14.56 -13.46 9.25
C LEU A 402 15.63 -14.56 9.25
N THR A 403 15.63 -15.41 8.21
CA THR A 403 16.68 -16.43 8.02
C THR A 403 18.05 -15.77 7.86
N GLN A 404 18.16 -14.71 7.06
CA GLN A 404 19.39 -13.95 6.85
C GLN A 404 19.84 -13.21 8.12
N LEU A 405 18.91 -12.58 8.84
CA LEU A 405 19.18 -11.91 10.10
C LEU A 405 19.76 -12.89 11.12
N MET A 406 19.07 -14.01 11.36
CA MET A 406 19.52 -15.02 12.32
C MET A 406 20.82 -15.70 11.89
N ALA A 407 21.05 -15.88 10.58
CA ALA A 407 22.32 -16.39 10.09
C ALA A 407 23.46 -15.42 10.40
N ARG A 408 23.28 -14.12 10.14
CA ARG A 408 24.29 -13.08 10.41
C ARG A 408 24.67 -13.00 11.89
N GLU A 409 23.69 -13.09 12.79
CA GLU A 409 23.90 -13.06 14.25
C GLU A 409 24.87 -14.15 14.74
N ILE A 410 24.96 -15.28 14.03
CA ILE A 410 25.82 -16.41 14.38
C ILE A 410 27.01 -16.59 13.42
N GLY A 411 27.26 -15.62 12.53
CA GLY A 411 28.36 -15.65 11.56
C GLY A 411 28.13 -16.56 10.35
N PHE A 412 26.88 -16.89 10.03
CA PHE A 412 26.48 -17.64 8.84
C PHE A 412 25.99 -16.70 7.71
N THR A 413 26.04 -17.19 6.48
CA THR A 413 25.38 -16.57 5.33
C THR A 413 24.26 -17.47 4.78
N VAL A 414 23.42 -16.93 3.90
CA VAL A 414 22.35 -17.69 3.23
C VAL A 414 22.58 -17.64 1.73
N ASP A 415 22.46 -18.78 1.06
CA ASP A 415 22.48 -18.84 -0.40
C ASP A 415 21.17 -18.29 -0.98
N THR A 416 21.16 -16.98 -1.19
CA THR A 416 20.03 -16.23 -1.75
C THR A 416 19.82 -16.49 -3.24
N ASN A 417 20.87 -16.87 -3.98
CA ASN A 417 20.78 -17.14 -5.42
C ASN A 417 19.90 -18.38 -5.67
N THR A 418 20.18 -19.46 -4.95
CA THR A 418 19.40 -20.69 -5.06
C THR A 418 17.97 -20.51 -4.54
N PHE A 419 17.78 -19.74 -3.46
CA PHE A 419 16.46 -19.34 -2.98
C PHE A 419 15.66 -18.62 -4.08
N ASN A 420 16.24 -17.61 -4.72
CA ASN A 420 15.58 -16.82 -5.75
C ASN A 420 15.21 -17.67 -6.97
N LYS A 421 16.09 -18.62 -7.35
CA LYS A 421 15.80 -19.58 -8.40
C LYS A 421 14.57 -20.43 -8.08
N LYS A 422 14.46 -20.94 -6.84
CA LYS A 422 13.30 -21.71 -6.38
C LYS A 422 12.01 -20.89 -6.34
N MET A 423 12.11 -19.62 -5.97
CA MET A 423 10.98 -18.68 -6.02
C MET A 423 10.49 -18.45 -7.45
N GLU A 424 11.39 -18.33 -8.43
CA GLU A 424 10.99 -18.13 -9.83
C GLU A 424 10.38 -19.41 -10.42
N GLU A 425 10.94 -20.60 -10.13
CA GLU A 425 10.34 -21.90 -10.49
C GLU A 425 8.89 -22.00 -9.98
N ARG A 426 8.63 -21.55 -8.74
CA ARG A 426 7.28 -21.51 -8.14
C ARG A 426 6.34 -20.50 -8.82
N ARG A 427 6.86 -19.33 -9.21
CA ARG A 427 6.10 -18.31 -9.95
C ARG A 427 5.71 -18.78 -11.34
N GLU A 428 6.62 -19.44 -12.06
CA GLU A 428 6.34 -19.99 -13.39
C GLU A 428 5.25 -21.07 -13.34
N LEU A 429 5.31 -21.97 -12.36
CA LEU A 429 4.25 -22.96 -12.13
C LEU A 429 2.88 -22.29 -11.86
N SER A 430 2.87 -21.19 -11.11
CA SER A 430 1.65 -20.40 -10.85
C SER A 430 1.14 -19.66 -12.08
N ARG A 431 2.04 -19.14 -12.94
CA ARG A 431 1.70 -18.49 -14.22
C ARG A 431 1.19 -19.47 -15.26
N GLN A 432 1.71 -20.70 -15.30
CA GLN A 432 1.21 -21.75 -16.19
C GLN A 432 -0.23 -22.15 -15.86
N ALA A 433 -0.63 -22.08 -14.59
CA ALA A 433 -2.04 -22.25 -14.17
C ALA A 433 -2.95 -21.08 -14.58
N ALA A 434 -2.41 -19.86 -14.71
CA ALA A 434 -3.17 -18.65 -15.09
C ALA A 434 -3.24 -18.39 -16.61
N LYS A 435 -2.40 -19.06 -17.42
CA LYS A 435 -2.21 -18.83 -18.87
C LYS A 435 -3.34 -19.33 -19.78
N PHE A 436 -4.52 -19.65 -19.26
CA PHE A 436 -5.66 -20.10 -20.06
C PHE A 436 -6.59 -18.97 -20.56
N SER A 437 -6.22 -17.69 -20.46
CA SER A 437 -7.19 -16.58 -20.68
C SER A 437 -6.76 -15.37 -21.53
N ALA A 438 -5.70 -15.41 -22.34
CA ALA A 438 -5.38 -14.28 -23.22
C ALA A 438 -4.97 -14.72 -24.63
N LEU A 439 -5.91 -14.65 -25.57
CA LEU A 439 -5.68 -14.78 -27.01
C LEU A 439 -5.87 -13.42 -27.70
N ASP A 440 -4.82 -13.09 -28.47
CA ASP A 440 -4.70 -12.25 -29.66
C ASP A 440 -4.92 -10.73 -29.60
N THR A 441 -3.90 -10.03 -30.12
CA THR A 441 -3.84 -8.59 -30.37
C THR A 441 -4.58 -8.28 -31.68
N TYR A 442 -5.72 -7.59 -31.60
CA TYR A 442 -6.58 -7.28 -32.74
C TYR A 442 -6.21 -5.95 -33.42
N GLN A 443 -6.19 -5.90 -34.76
CA GLN A 443 -6.02 -4.68 -35.57
C GLN A 443 -7.38 -4.09 -35.95
N ILE A 444 -7.99 -3.31 -35.06
CA ILE A 444 -9.15 -2.45 -35.39
C ILE A 444 -8.66 -1.00 -35.45
N SER A 445 -9.09 -0.25 -36.47
CA SER A 445 -8.77 1.19 -36.59
C SER A 445 -9.21 1.94 -35.33
N SER A 446 -8.36 2.83 -34.81
CA SER A 446 -8.62 3.65 -33.63
C SER A 446 -9.83 4.57 -33.73
N ASP A 447 -10.33 4.80 -34.96
CA ASP A 447 -11.40 5.77 -35.23
C ASP A 447 -12.81 5.19 -35.01
N ILE A 448 -12.93 3.88 -34.80
CA ILE A 448 -14.22 3.21 -34.61
C ILE A 448 -14.64 3.32 -33.14
N LYS A 449 -15.85 3.85 -32.90
CA LYS A 449 -16.43 4.00 -31.55
C LYS A 449 -17.82 3.40 -31.48
N THR A 450 -18.14 2.78 -30.34
CA THR A 450 -19.48 2.26 -30.05
C THR A 450 -20.08 3.00 -28.85
N LEU A 451 -21.25 3.62 -29.05
CA LEU A 451 -22.03 4.20 -27.95
C LEU A 451 -22.71 3.09 -27.14
N PHE A 452 -22.38 2.97 -25.85
CA PHE A 452 -23.05 2.02 -24.97
C PHE A 452 -24.43 2.56 -24.53
N THR A 453 -25.51 1.83 -24.83
CA THR A 453 -26.90 2.19 -24.47
C THR A 453 -27.48 1.29 -23.39
N GLY A 454 -26.72 0.31 -22.92
CA GLY A 454 -27.20 -0.79 -22.08
C GLY A 454 -27.62 -0.42 -20.65
N TYR A 455 -27.48 0.85 -20.24
CA TYR A 455 -28.03 1.35 -18.99
C TYR A 455 -29.55 1.52 -19.05
N GLU A 456 -30.10 1.85 -20.22
CA GLU A 456 -31.52 2.14 -20.39
C GLU A 456 -32.23 1.11 -21.27
N GLU A 457 -31.49 0.51 -22.23
CA GLU A 457 -32.03 -0.37 -23.25
C GLU A 457 -31.45 -1.80 -23.14
N LEU A 458 -32.28 -2.81 -23.45
CA LEU A 458 -31.83 -4.20 -23.65
C LEU A 458 -31.89 -4.62 -25.12
N GLU A 459 -32.49 -3.78 -25.96
CA GLU A 459 -32.69 -4.03 -27.39
C GLU A 459 -32.53 -2.71 -28.14
N THR A 460 -31.72 -2.70 -29.21
CA THR A 460 -31.52 -1.49 -30.03
C THR A 460 -31.27 -1.88 -31.50
N GLN A 461 -31.75 -1.04 -32.43
CA GLN A 461 -31.34 -1.11 -33.83
C GLN A 461 -30.00 -0.38 -33.99
N ALA A 462 -28.98 -1.03 -34.52
CA ALA A 462 -27.65 -0.46 -34.66
C ALA A 462 -27.03 -0.70 -36.04
N LYS A 463 -26.25 0.26 -36.51
CA LYS A 463 -25.56 0.21 -37.80
C LYS A 463 -24.23 -0.52 -37.68
N VAL A 464 -24.00 -1.49 -38.54
CA VAL A 464 -22.74 -2.24 -38.64
C VAL A 464 -21.64 -1.30 -39.15
N LEU A 465 -20.55 -1.18 -38.39
CA LEU A 465 -19.37 -0.38 -38.74
C LEU A 465 -18.23 -1.24 -39.28
N PHE A 466 -18.12 -2.47 -38.80
CA PHE A 466 -17.01 -3.37 -39.14
C PHE A 466 -17.46 -4.82 -39.00
N VAL A 467 -16.99 -5.66 -39.93
CA VAL A 467 -17.17 -7.11 -39.91
C VAL A 467 -15.84 -7.78 -40.26
N ASP A 468 -15.41 -8.71 -39.42
CA ASP A 468 -14.29 -9.60 -39.69
C ASP A 468 -14.65 -11.01 -39.21
N GLU A 469 -14.92 -11.90 -40.16
CA GLU A 469 -15.45 -13.25 -39.90
C GLU A 469 -16.65 -13.25 -38.94
N ASN A 470 -16.46 -13.67 -37.70
CA ASN A 470 -17.46 -13.75 -36.64
C ASN A 470 -17.42 -12.56 -35.67
N LYS A 471 -16.71 -11.48 -36.01
CA LYS A 471 -16.53 -10.28 -35.19
C LYS A 471 -17.27 -9.13 -35.83
N VAL A 472 -18.09 -8.44 -35.05
CA VAL A 472 -18.93 -7.34 -35.55
C VAL A 472 -18.87 -6.16 -34.61
N VAL A 473 -18.68 -4.97 -35.17
CA VAL A 473 -18.74 -3.70 -34.42
C VAL A 473 -19.91 -2.87 -34.93
N PHE A 474 -20.63 -2.25 -34.00
CA PHE A 474 -21.76 -1.38 -34.28
C PHE A 474 -21.51 0.03 -33.77
N ASN A 475 -22.26 1.01 -34.30
CA ASN A 475 -22.20 2.39 -33.83
C ASN A 475 -22.76 2.58 -32.41
N LYS A 476 -23.69 1.73 -31.99
CA LYS A 476 -24.21 1.67 -30.62
C LYS A 476 -24.52 0.23 -30.22
N SER A 477 -24.48 -0.09 -28.93
CA SER A 477 -24.79 -1.43 -28.43
C SER A 477 -25.36 -1.40 -27.00
N PRO A 478 -26.40 -2.21 -26.71
CA PRO A 478 -26.89 -2.41 -25.36
C PRO A 478 -26.06 -3.42 -24.56
N PHE A 479 -25.11 -4.13 -25.19
CA PHE A 479 -24.30 -5.18 -24.56
C PHE A 479 -23.19 -4.60 -23.67
N TYR A 480 -23.18 -4.96 -22.40
CA TYR A 480 -22.15 -4.57 -21.43
C TYR A 480 -20.95 -5.50 -21.60
N VAL A 481 -19.77 -4.88 -21.74
CA VAL A 481 -18.49 -5.60 -21.83
C VAL A 481 -17.91 -5.77 -20.43
N GLU A 482 -17.31 -6.93 -20.18
CA GLU A 482 -16.69 -7.27 -18.90
C GLU A 482 -15.80 -6.13 -18.36
N SER A 483 -16.18 -5.62 -17.17
CA SER A 483 -15.48 -4.53 -16.50
C SER A 483 -15.98 -4.37 -15.06
N GLY A 484 -15.11 -3.91 -14.15
CA GLY A 484 -15.46 -3.68 -12.74
C GLY A 484 -15.92 -4.93 -11.99
N GLY A 485 -15.48 -6.12 -12.42
CA GLY A 485 -15.92 -7.41 -11.88
C GLY A 485 -17.21 -7.96 -12.50
N GLN A 486 -18.01 -7.15 -13.19
CA GLN A 486 -19.20 -7.62 -13.90
C GLN A 486 -18.81 -8.34 -15.20
N VAL A 487 -19.31 -9.57 -15.40
CA VAL A 487 -19.10 -10.35 -16.62
C VAL A 487 -19.82 -9.76 -17.83
N SER A 488 -19.30 -10.04 -19.03
CA SER A 488 -19.93 -9.67 -20.31
C SER A 488 -21.36 -10.21 -20.44
N ASP A 489 -22.20 -9.43 -21.12
CA ASP A 489 -23.51 -9.89 -21.55
C ASP A 489 -23.43 -10.94 -22.64
N THR A 490 -24.50 -11.73 -22.72
CA THR A 490 -24.78 -12.62 -23.85
C THR A 490 -26.14 -12.23 -24.45
N GLY A 491 -26.42 -12.69 -25.66
CA GLY A 491 -27.66 -12.35 -26.35
C GLY A 491 -27.63 -12.77 -27.81
N GLU A 492 -28.45 -12.12 -28.60
CA GLU A 492 -28.57 -12.35 -30.03
C GLU A 492 -28.45 -11.06 -30.84
N ILE A 493 -27.84 -11.17 -32.02
CA ILE A 493 -27.88 -10.17 -33.09
C ILE A 493 -28.76 -10.74 -34.19
N ILE A 494 -29.73 -9.95 -34.67
CA ILE A 494 -30.68 -10.36 -35.70
C ILE A 494 -30.43 -9.49 -36.93
N PHE A 495 -30.05 -10.12 -38.03
CA PHE A 495 -29.78 -9.48 -39.32
C PHE A 495 -30.39 -10.31 -40.44
N ASP A 496 -31.22 -9.71 -41.30
CA ASP A 496 -31.94 -10.39 -42.39
C ASP A 496 -32.65 -11.70 -41.94
N ASP A 497 -33.39 -11.64 -40.82
CA ASP A 497 -34.06 -12.79 -40.15
C ASP A 497 -33.13 -13.92 -39.66
N ILE A 498 -31.81 -13.78 -39.81
CA ILE A 498 -30.82 -14.69 -39.29
C ILE A 498 -30.40 -14.24 -37.89
N LYS A 499 -30.45 -15.17 -36.94
CA LYS A 499 -29.99 -14.98 -35.57
C LYS A 499 -28.53 -15.41 -35.41
N PHE A 500 -27.74 -14.56 -34.79
CA PHE A 500 -26.34 -14.79 -34.41
C PHE A 500 -26.23 -14.70 -32.90
N ARG A 501 -25.75 -15.76 -32.24
CA ARG A 501 -25.58 -15.77 -30.79
C ARG A 501 -24.28 -15.07 -30.43
N VAL A 502 -24.34 -14.06 -29.57
CA VAL A 502 -23.14 -13.41 -29.02
C VAL A 502 -22.53 -14.32 -27.97
N THR A 503 -21.31 -14.81 -28.24
CA THR A 503 -20.57 -15.74 -27.38
C THR A 503 -19.58 -15.01 -26.49
N ASN A 504 -19.05 -13.86 -26.93
CA ASN A 504 -18.16 -13.04 -26.15
C ASN A 504 -18.18 -11.58 -26.61
N LEU A 505 -17.70 -10.67 -25.76
CA LEU A 505 -17.53 -9.25 -26.04
C LEU A 505 -16.12 -8.82 -25.67
N VAL A 506 -15.51 -7.98 -26.51
CA VAL A 506 -14.18 -7.42 -26.26
C VAL A 506 -14.22 -5.92 -26.50
N LYS A 507 -13.59 -5.14 -25.63
CA LYS A 507 -13.42 -3.70 -25.80
C LYS A 507 -12.03 -3.40 -26.36
N ILE A 508 -11.97 -2.74 -27.51
CA ILE A 508 -10.72 -2.28 -28.13
C ILE A 508 -10.85 -0.78 -28.35
N GLY A 509 -10.08 0.02 -27.60
CA GLY A 509 -10.30 1.46 -27.53
C GLY A 509 -11.72 1.79 -27.08
N ASP A 510 -12.46 2.54 -27.90
CA ASP A 510 -13.87 2.90 -27.68
C ASP A 510 -14.86 1.96 -28.41
N ALA A 511 -14.38 0.95 -29.15
CA ALA A 511 -15.21 0.01 -29.88
C ALA A 511 -15.61 -1.20 -29.01
N ILE A 512 -16.87 -1.62 -29.13
CA ILE A 512 -17.36 -2.88 -28.58
C ILE A 512 -17.42 -3.92 -29.70
N VAL A 513 -16.55 -4.91 -29.63
CA VAL A 513 -16.50 -6.04 -30.58
C VAL A 513 -17.40 -7.15 -30.07
N HIS A 514 -18.37 -7.53 -30.91
CA HIS A 514 -19.28 -8.63 -30.65
C HIS A 514 -18.75 -9.87 -31.37
N ILE A 515 -18.39 -10.89 -30.60
CA ILE A 515 -17.97 -12.19 -31.15
C ILE A 515 -19.22 -13.07 -31.20
N VAL A 516 -19.58 -13.52 -32.40
CA VAL A 516 -20.75 -14.37 -32.65
C VAL A 516 -20.37 -15.82 -32.94
N ASP A 517 -21.35 -16.70 -32.82
CA ASP A 517 -21.23 -18.16 -32.96
C ASP A 517 -20.90 -18.67 -34.38
N LYS A 518 -21.04 -17.82 -35.40
CA LYS A 518 -20.79 -18.14 -36.81
C LYS A 518 -20.40 -16.88 -37.59
N THR A 519 -19.84 -17.05 -38.79
CA THR A 519 -19.47 -15.94 -39.67
C THR A 519 -20.64 -14.98 -39.90
N PHE A 520 -20.41 -13.69 -39.66
CA PHE A 520 -21.38 -12.64 -39.91
C PHE A 520 -21.24 -12.14 -41.36
N PRO A 521 -22.34 -11.92 -42.10
CA PRO A 521 -22.26 -11.43 -43.47
C PRO A 521 -21.59 -10.05 -43.51
N ASN A 522 -20.86 -9.76 -44.59
CA ASN A 522 -20.31 -8.42 -44.80
C ASN A 522 -21.46 -7.42 -45.05
N ALA A 523 -21.92 -6.82 -43.96
CA ALA A 523 -23.09 -5.96 -43.89
C ALA A 523 -22.73 -4.54 -43.43
N VAL A 524 -21.47 -4.12 -43.61
CA VAL A 524 -21.02 -2.77 -43.24
C VAL A 524 -21.96 -1.72 -43.84
N GLY A 525 -22.46 -0.83 -42.98
CA GLY A 525 -23.40 0.21 -43.34
C GLY A 525 -24.89 -0.15 -43.20
N LYS A 526 -25.24 -1.43 -42.99
CA LYS A 526 -26.63 -1.88 -42.76
C LYS A 526 -26.98 -1.89 -41.27
N GLU A 527 -28.27 -1.99 -40.97
CA GLU A 527 -28.78 -2.10 -39.60
C GLU A 527 -29.01 -3.55 -39.18
N ALA A 528 -28.76 -3.85 -37.91
CA ALA A 528 -29.12 -5.10 -37.26
C ALA A 528 -29.75 -4.81 -35.89
N LEU A 529 -30.62 -5.72 -35.45
CA LEU A 529 -31.24 -5.65 -34.15
C LEU A 529 -30.38 -6.39 -33.12
N LEU A 530 -29.88 -5.66 -32.12
CA LEU A 530 -29.08 -6.19 -31.02
C LEU A 530 -30.01 -6.43 -29.83
N ARG A 531 -30.05 -7.64 -29.29
CA ARG A 531 -30.90 -8.01 -28.14
C ARG A 531 -30.09 -8.76 -27.07
N VAL A 532 -30.01 -8.19 -25.89
CA VAL A 532 -29.36 -8.80 -24.71
C VAL A 532 -30.27 -9.86 -24.10
N ASP A 533 -29.69 -10.93 -23.55
CA ASP A 533 -30.40 -11.87 -22.70
C ASP A 533 -30.86 -11.17 -21.42
N ARG A 534 -32.13 -10.75 -21.43
CA ARG A 534 -32.77 -10.02 -20.35
C ARG A 534 -32.70 -10.75 -19.00
N LEU A 535 -32.86 -12.06 -18.99
CA LEU A 535 -32.87 -12.82 -17.75
C LEU A 535 -31.47 -12.90 -17.16
N ARG A 536 -30.46 -13.18 -17.99
CA ARG A 536 -29.06 -13.17 -17.55
C ARG A 536 -28.66 -11.80 -17.02
N ARG A 537 -28.94 -10.74 -17.79
CA ARG A 537 -28.64 -9.35 -17.40
C ARG A 537 -29.25 -8.99 -16.05
N LEU A 538 -30.51 -9.33 -15.84
CA LEU A 538 -31.20 -9.01 -14.59
C LEU A 538 -30.54 -9.71 -13.40
N ASP A 539 -30.19 -10.99 -13.51
CA ASP A 539 -29.49 -11.68 -12.40
C ASP A 539 -28.11 -11.08 -12.14
N THR A 540 -27.37 -10.71 -13.19
CA THR A 540 -26.10 -9.98 -13.05
C THR A 540 -26.29 -8.64 -12.35
N MET A 541 -27.32 -7.85 -12.71
CA MET A 541 -27.64 -6.57 -12.05
C MET A 541 -27.99 -6.75 -10.58
N ARG A 542 -28.73 -7.81 -10.22
CA ARG A 542 -29.07 -8.15 -8.83
C ARG A 542 -27.82 -8.45 -8.02
N ASN A 543 -26.97 -9.33 -8.54
CA ASN A 543 -25.71 -9.69 -7.90
C ASN A 543 -24.79 -8.47 -7.79
N HIS A 544 -24.70 -7.62 -8.82
CA HIS A 544 -23.91 -6.39 -8.77
C HIS A 544 -24.42 -5.48 -7.65
N SER A 545 -25.73 -5.28 -7.59
CA SER A 545 -26.31 -4.36 -6.62
C SER A 545 -26.17 -4.90 -5.19
N ALA A 546 -26.28 -6.22 -5.01
CA ALA A 546 -25.99 -6.89 -3.75
C ALA A 546 -24.52 -6.75 -3.33
N THR A 547 -23.57 -6.71 -4.25
CA THR A 547 -22.15 -6.46 -3.94
C THR A 547 -21.95 -5.11 -3.25
N HIS A 548 -22.64 -4.06 -3.68
CA HIS A 548 -22.55 -2.73 -3.06
C HIS A 548 -23.13 -2.73 -1.63
N LEU A 549 -24.26 -3.41 -1.43
CA LEU A 549 -24.85 -3.55 -0.09
C LEU A 549 -23.96 -4.40 0.82
N LEU A 550 -23.38 -5.49 0.31
CA LEU A 550 -22.46 -6.35 1.02
C LEU A 550 -21.21 -5.59 1.46
N HIS A 551 -20.63 -4.77 0.57
CA HIS A 551 -19.44 -4.00 0.89
C HIS A 551 -19.70 -2.98 2.02
N GLU A 552 -20.84 -2.29 1.98
CA GLU A 552 -21.23 -1.39 3.08
C GLU A 552 -21.51 -2.14 4.37
N ALA A 553 -22.23 -3.26 4.31
CA ALA A 553 -22.50 -4.09 5.49
C ALA A 553 -21.20 -4.61 6.14
N LEU A 554 -20.22 -5.04 5.33
CA LEU A 554 -18.91 -5.44 5.84
C LEU A 554 -18.19 -4.28 6.53
N VAL A 555 -18.24 -3.07 5.98
CA VAL A 555 -17.64 -1.87 6.57
C VAL A 555 -18.28 -1.53 7.92
N GLN A 556 -19.61 -1.63 8.04
CA GLN A 556 -20.31 -1.32 9.29
C GLN A 556 -20.08 -2.37 10.38
N VAL A 557 -20.08 -3.65 10.03
CA VAL A 557 -19.94 -4.75 10.99
C VAL A 557 -18.48 -5.01 11.37
N LEU A 558 -17.57 -5.01 10.39
CA LEU A 558 -16.17 -5.36 10.62
C LEU A 558 -15.28 -4.14 10.87
N GLY A 559 -15.66 -2.96 10.35
CA GLY A 559 -14.95 -1.71 10.54
C GLY A 559 -14.53 -1.02 9.24
N SER A 560 -14.15 0.26 9.37
CA SER A 560 -13.80 1.16 8.26
C SER A 560 -12.53 0.79 7.50
N HIS A 561 -11.77 -0.21 7.94
CA HIS A 561 -10.61 -0.75 7.22
C HIS A 561 -10.96 -1.66 6.06
N VAL A 562 -12.19 -2.18 6.00
CA VAL A 562 -12.61 -3.04 4.90
C VAL A 562 -12.63 -2.25 3.58
N ARG A 563 -12.00 -2.84 2.57
CA ARG A 563 -11.79 -2.37 1.21
C ARG A 563 -11.86 -3.58 0.28
N GLN A 564 -12.41 -3.35 -0.91
CA GLN A 564 -12.42 -4.36 -1.98
C GLN A 564 -10.99 -4.66 -2.43
N ALA A 565 -10.63 -5.94 -2.44
CA ALA A 565 -9.42 -6.50 -3.03
C ALA A 565 -9.68 -7.18 -4.39
N GLY A 566 -10.94 -7.51 -4.67
CA GLY A 566 -11.36 -8.14 -5.92
C GLY A 566 -12.86 -8.40 -5.96
N SER A 567 -13.43 -8.49 -7.16
CA SER A 567 -14.87 -8.74 -7.33
C SER A 567 -15.12 -9.56 -8.59
N LEU A 568 -16.10 -10.45 -8.53
CA LEU A 568 -16.71 -11.10 -9.70
C LEU A 568 -18.22 -11.08 -9.51
N VAL A 569 -18.92 -10.60 -10.53
CA VAL A 569 -20.37 -10.50 -10.58
C VAL A 569 -20.84 -11.26 -11.81
N ALA A 570 -21.27 -12.49 -11.59
CA ALA A 570 -21.84 -13.39 -12.58
C ALA A 570 -23.37 -13.47 -12.39
N PRO A 571 -24.16 -13.99 -13.34
CA PRO A 571 -25.61 -14.14 -13.16
C PRO A 571 -25.98 -15.21 -12.12
N ASP A 572 -25.13 -16.20 -11.91
CA ASP A 572 -25.37 -17.33 -11.03
C ASP A 572 -24.89 -17.09 -9.60
N TYR A 573 -23.83 -16.29 -9.42
CA TYR A 573 -23.29 -15.92 -8.10
C TYR A 573 -22.48 -14.62 -8.16
N LEU A 574 -22.19 -14.08 -6.98
CA LEU A 574 -21.17 -13.04 -6.78
C LEU A 574 -20.06 -13.53 -5.86
N ARG A 575 -18.89 -12.95 -6.06
CA ARG A 575 -17.69 -13.19 -5.26
C ARG A 575 -17.10 -11.84 -4.89
N PHE A 576 -16.88 -11.62 -3.61
CA PHE A 576 -16.33 -10.38 -3.08
C PHE A 576 -15.11 -10.66 -2.22
N ASP A 577 -13.96 -10.15 -2.66
CA ASP A 577 -12.69 -10.28 -1.96
C ASP A 577 -12.41 -8.96 -1.25
N PHE A 578 -12.06 -9.02 0.04
CA PHE A 578 -11.85 -7.84 0.86
C PHE A 578 -10.69 -8.03 1.84
N ASN A 579 -10.02 -6.93 2.17
CA ASN A 579 -8.96 -6.95 3.19
C ASN A 579 -9.58 -7.11 4.59
N HIS A 580 -9.19 -8.16 5.28
CA HIS A 580 -9.57 -8.40 6.66
C HIS A 580 -8.58 -9.38 7.30
N PHE A 581 -8.16 -9.08 8.53
CA PHE A 581 -7.00 -9.72 9.16
C PHE A 581 -7.30 -11.10 9.75
N ALA A 582 -8.55 -11.41 10.08
CA ALA A 582 -8.94 -12.63 10.80
C ALA A 582 -10.11 -13.35 10.16
N LYS A 583 -10.44 -14.53 10.72
CA LYS A 583 -11.67 -15.21 10.34
C LYS A 583 -12.89 -14.35 10.74
N VAL A 584 -13.87 -14.19 9.85
CA VAL A 584 -15.12 -13.49 10.16
C VAL A 584 -15.94 -14.45 11.00
N GLU A 585 -16.37 -14.00 12.17
CA GLU A 585 -17.13 -14.85 13.07
C GLU A 585 -18.50 -15.20 12.46
N GLU A 586 -19.04 -16.36 12.84
CA GLU A 586 -20.34 -16.80 12.31
C GLU A 586 -21.49 -15.85 12.71
N SER A 587 -21.39 -15.24 13.90
CA SER A 587 -22.27 -14.16 14.37
C SER A 587 -22.22 -12.94 13.44
N GLN A 588 -21.01 -12.48 13.11
CA GLN A 588 -20.79 -11.35 12.21
C GLN A 588 -21.28 -11.65 10.79
N LEU A 589 -21.05 -12.86 10.27
CA LEU A 589 -21.58 -13.26 8.96
C LEU A 589 -23.11 -13.23 8.91
N LYS A 590 -23.77 -13.70 9.98
CA LYS A 590 -25.23 -13.60 10.10
C LYS A 590 -25.71 -12.16 10.18
N GLU A 591 -25.00 -11.30 10.90
CA GLU A 591 -25.29 -9.87 10.99
C GLU A 591 -25.15 -9.18 9.62
N ILE A 592 -24.06 -9.44 8.90
CA ILE A 592 -23.82 -8.92 7.54
C ILE A 592 -24.94 -9.38 6.59
N GLU A 593 -25.27 -10.68 6.57
CA GLU A 593 -26.33 -11.22 5.72
C GLU A 593 -27.69 -10.60 6.07
N SER A 594 -27.99 -10.43 7.37
CA SER A 594 -29.22 -9.81 7.85
C SER A 594 -29.31 -8.34 7.41
N LEU A 595 -28.24 -7.58 7.59
CA LEU A 595 -28.19 -6.16 7.23
C LEU A 595 -28.37 -5.95 5.72
N VAL A 596 -27.74 -6.79 4.88
CA VAL A 596 -27.95 -6.74 3.42
C VAL A 596 -29.42 -7.00 3.08
N ASN A 597 -30.03 -8.04 3.65
CA ASN A 597 -31.44 -8.36 3.38
C ASN A 597 -32.40 -7.29 3.93
N GLU A 598 -32.10 -6.68 5.07
CA GLU A 598 -32.87 -5.55 5.61
C GLU A 598 -32.90 -4.39 4.61
N LYS A 599 -31.74 -4.00 4.06
CA LYS A 599 -31.66 -2.93 3.03
C LYS A 599 -32.30 -3.29 1.69
N ILE A 600 -32.37 -4.58 1.38
CA ILE A 600 -33.18 -5.08 0.26
C ILE A 600 -34.67 -4.87 0.55
N PHE A 601 -35.14 -5.22 1.74
CA PHE A 601 -36.56 -5.11 2.12
C PHE A 601 -37.03 -3.66 2.32
N GLU A 602 -36.12 -2.74 2.64
CA GLU A 602 -36.39 -1.29 2.66
C GLU A 602 -36.73 -0.71 1.28
N ALA A 603 -36.48 -1.46 0.20
CA ALA A 603 -36.77 -1.04 -1.17
C ALA A 603 -36.17 0.33 -1.51
N LEU A 604 -34.88 0.49 -1.22
CA LEU A 604 -34.14 1.72 -1.45
C LEU A 604 -34.06 2.03 -2.96
N PRO A 605 -34.29 3.29 -3.38
CA PRO A 605 -34.12 3.68 -4.77
C PRO A 605 -32.62 3.64 -5.14
N VAL A 606 -32.32 3.05 -6.30
CA VAL A 606 -30.97 3.07 -6.87
C VAL A 606 -30.87 4.28 -7.81
N ARG A 607 -29.97 5.21 -7.51
CA ARG A 607 -29.77 6.45 -8.28
C ARG A 607 -28.39 6.47 -8.89
N THR A 608 -28.29 7.11 -10.06
CA THR A 608 -27.06 7.20 -10.82
C THR A 608 -26.84 8.64 -11.23
N ASP A 609 -25.72 9.20 -10.82
CA ASP A 609 -25.36 10.59 -11.10
C ASP A 609 -24.02 10.63 -11.86
N ILE A 610 -23.96 11.46 -12.90
CA ILE A 610 -22.74 11.73 -13.66
C ILE A 610 -22.24 13.10 -13.20
N MET A 611 -21.04 13.13 -12.62
CA MET A 611 -20.47 14.35 -12.04
C MET A 611 -18.95 14.38 -12.17
N SER A 612 -18.34 15.52 -11.84
CA SER A 612 -16.89 15.62 -11.78
C SER A 612 -16.31 14.77 -10.64
N LEU A 613 -15.06 14.32 -10.78
CA LEU A 613 -14.37 13.58 -9.72
C LEU A 613 -14.30 14.37 -8.41
N GLU A 614 -14.12 15.69 -8.50
CA GLU A 614 -14.08 16.59 -7.35
C GLU A 614 -15.46 16.67 -6.66
N ASP A 615 -16.54 16.81 -7.42
CA ASP A 615 -17.90 16.79 -6.88
C ASP A 615 -18.22 15.45 -6.21
N ALA A 616 -17.82 14.33 -6.83
CA ALA A 616 -18.00 13.01 -6.23
C ALA A 616 -17.30 12.92 -4.87
N ARG A 617 -16.08 13.46 -4.74
CA ARG A 617 -15.30 13.44 -3.49
C ARG A 617 -15.87 14.39 -2.41
N THR A 618 -16.38 15.54 -2.82
CA THR A 618 -16.76 16.62 -1.88
C THR A 618 -18.23 16.62 -1.51
N LYS A 619 -19.12 16.23 -2.45
CA LYS A 619 -20.58 16.32 -2.30
C LYS A 619 -21.25 14.99 -2.03
N THR A 620 -20.54 13.87 -2.19
CA THR A 620 -21.10 12.53 -1.95
C THR A 620 -20.27 11.75 -0.94
N LYS A 621 -20.85 10.70 -0.35
CA LYS A 621 -20.12 9.70 0.45
C LYS A 621 -19.61 8.54 -0.43
N ALA A 622 -19.41 8.78 -1.73
CA ALA A 622 -19.06 7.72 -2.66
C ALA A 622 -17.69 7.12 -2.31
N LYS A 623 -17.66 5.81 -2.10
CA LYS A 623 -16.39 5.08 -1.98
C LYS A 623 -15.68 5.07 -3.32
N MET A 624 -14.37 5.26 -3.25
CA MET A 624 -13.44 5.12 -4.37
C MET A 624 -12.55 3.91 -4.11
N PHE A 625 -12.32 3.10 -5.14
CA PHE A 625 -11.44 1.95 -5.03
C PHE A 625 -9.99 2.38 -5.23
N PHE A 626 -9.13 1.96 -4.30
CA PHE A 626 -7.73 2.34 -4.31
C PHE A 626 -6.99 1.65 -5.46
N GLY A 627 -6.30 2.42 -6.31
CA GLY A 627 -5.53 1.91 -7.45
C GLY A 627 -6.23 1.97 -8.80
N GLU A 628 -7.53 2.31 -8.85
CA GLU A 628 -8.21 2.57 -10.12
C GLU A 628 -7.95 3.99 -10.63
N LYS A 629 -7.75 4.12 -11.95
CA LYS A 629 -7.65 5.42 -12.62
C LYS A 629 -9.06 5.90 -12.97
N TYR A 630 -9.49 6.97 -12.31
CA TYR A 630 -10.75 7.64 -12.63
C TYR A 630 -10.51 8.79 -13.62
N GLY A 631 -11.44 8.98 -14.56
CA GLY A 631 -11.45 10.16 -15.42
C GLY A 631 -11.96 11.40 -14.67
N GLU A 632 -11.92 12.56 -15.34
CA GLU A 632 -12.43 13.82 -14.78
C GLU A 632 -13.94 13.79 -14.50
N ILE A 633 -14.68 12.99 -15.28
CA ILE A 633 -16.11 12.74 -15.11
C ILE A 633 -16.29 11.28 -14.69
N VAL A 634 -17.06 11.06 -13.61
CA VAL A 634 -17.32 9.75 -13.03
C VAL A 634 -18.81 9.51 -12.86
N ARG A 635 -19.19 8.22 -12.83
CA ARG A 635 -20.55 7.76 -12.56
C ARG A 635 -20.63 7.26 -11.11
N VAL A 636 -21.44 7.94 -10.30
CA VAL A 636 -21.73 7.55 -8.93
C VAL A 636 -23.03 6.75 -8.90
N VAL A 637 -23.02 5.59 -8.26
CA VAL A 637 -24.21 4.78 -8.00
C VAL A 637 -24.50 4.82 -6.51
N SER A 638 -25.73 5.18 -6.14
CA SER A 638 -26.19 5.22 -4.75
C SER A 638 -27.44 4.37 -4.53
N MET A 639 -27.53 3.74 -3.36
CA MET A 639 -28.67 2.94 -2.91
C MET A 639 -29.18 3.52 -1.59
N GLY A 640 -30.11 4.47 -1.70
CA GLY A 640 -30.46 5.35 -0.59
C GLY A 640 -29.23 6.05 0.01
N ASP A 641 -29.27 6.31 1.31
CA ASP A 641 -28.13 6.87 2.06
C ASP A 641 -27.17 5.79 2.58
N PHE A 642 -27.46 4.51 2.29
CA PHE A 642 -26.71 3.39 2.83
C PHE A 642 -25.39 3.18 2.09
N SER A 643 -25.43 3.06 0.76
CA SER A 643 -24.24 2.81 -0.05
C SER A 643 -24.15 3.80 -1.21
N ALA A 644 -22.95 4.33 -1.45
CA ALA A 644 -22.62 5.15 -2.60
C ALA A 644 -21.21 4.77 -3.08
N GLU A 645 -21.04 4.49 -4.38
CA GLU A 645 -19.75 4.04 -4.95
C GLU A 645 -19.58 4.54 -6.39
N LEU A 646 -18.33 4.75 -6.82
CA LEU A 646 -18.02 4.97 -8.23
C LEU A 646 -18.10 3.65 -8.99
N CYS A 647 -19.09 3.51 -9.90
CA CYS A 647 -19.31 2.27 -10.61
C CYS A 647 -19.86 2.48 -12.03
N GLY A 648 -19.21 1.82 -13.00
CA GLY A 648 -19.61 1.78 -14.41
C GLY A 648 -20.60 0.66 -14.75
N GLY A 649 -20.91 -0.23 -13.80
CA GLY A 649 -21.75 -1.40 -14.05
C GLY A 649 -23.25 -1.14 -14.16
N THR A 650 -23.98 -2.20 -14.49
CA THR A 650 -25.45 -2.19 -14.56
C THR A 650 -26.05 -2.57 -13.21
N HIS A 651 -27.07 -1.83 -12.76
CA HIS A 651 -27.71 -2.02 -11.45
C HIS A 651 -29.22 -2.11 -11.55
N VAL A 652 -29.85 -2.76 -10.58
CA VAL A 652 -31.30 -2.75 -10.42
C VAL A 652 -31.81 -1.33 -10.18
N ARG A 653 -33.11 -1.07 -10.39
CA ARG A 653 -33.69 0.26 -10.13
C ARG A 653 -34.03 0.49 -8.66
N ASN A 654 -34.25 -0.61 -7.94
CA ASN A 654 -34.63 -0.62 -6.55
C ASN A 654 -34.03 -1.85 -5.86
N THR A 655 -33.58 -1.72 -4.62
CA THR A 655 -32.93 -2.84 -3.91
C THR A 655 -33.86 -4.04 -3.73
N ASN A 656 -35.19 -3.86 -3.73
CA ASN A 656 -36.13 -4.99 -3.65
C ASN A 656 -36.03 -5.94 -4.86
N GLU A 657 -35.57 -5.47 -6.02
CA GLU A 657 -35.41 -6.27 -7.23
C GLU A 657 -34.29 -7.32 -7.08
N ILE A 658 -33.37 -7.12 -6.13
CA ILE A 658 -32.31 -8.08 -5.76
C ILE A 658 -32.93 -9.39 -5.28
N GLY A 659 -34.09 -9.34 -4.64
CA GLY A 659 -34.67 -10.49 -3.92
C GLY A 659 -33.80 -10.89 -2.73
N ILE A 660 -33.97 -12.12 -2.23
CA ILE A 660 -33.19 -12.59 -1.07
C ILE A 660 -31.70 -12.68 -1.45
N PHE A 661 -30.83 -12.27 -0.53
CA PHE A 661 -29.38 -12.45 -0.59
C PHE A 661 -28.94 -13.55 0.39
N LYS A 662 -28.05 -14.44 -0.05
CA LYS A 662 -27.53 -15.54 0.77
C LYS A 662 -26.02 -15.68 0.62
N ILE A 663 -25.29 -15.65 1.72
CA ILE A 663 -23.87 -16.00 1.78
C ILE A 663 -23.76 -17.54 1.72
N LEU A 664 -22.99 -18.03 0.75
CA LEU A 664 -22.71 -19.45 0.57
C LEU A 664 -21.47 -19.89 1.35
N SER A 665 -20.41 -19.09 1.26
CA SER A 665 -19.12 -19.44 1.84
C SER A 665 -18.33 -18.19 2.22
N GLU A 666 -17.41 -18.40 3.15
CA GLU A 666 -16.43 -17.42 3.57
C GLU A 666 -15.08 -18.16 3.71
N GLN A 667 -14.03 -17.66 3.07
CA GLN A 667 -12.70 -18.30 3.09
C GLN A 667 -11.53 -17.31 3.02
N SER A 668 -10.37 -17.72 3.54
CA SER A 668 -9.11 -17.00 3.37
C SER A 668 -8.51 -17.33 2.01
N ILE A 669 -8.21 -16.32 1.20
CA ILE A 669 -7.58 -16.51 -0.12
C ILE A 669 -6.09 -16.17 -0.10
N ALA A 670 -5.70 -15.22 0.75
CA ALA A 670 -4.34 -14.84 1.02
C ALA A 670 -4.29 -14.25 2.43
N ALA A 671 -3.11 -14.20 3.03
CA ALA A 671 -3.00 -13.64 4.36
C ALA A 671 -3.35 -12.14 4.33
N GLY A 672 -4.38 -11.76 5.09
CA GLY A 672 -4.96 -10.41 5.11
C GLY A 672 -6.11 -10.18 4.12
N VAL A 673 -6.49 -11.19 3.31
CA VAL A 673 -7.57 -11.08 2.30
C VAL A 673 -8.55 -12.26 2.43
N ARG A 674 -9.84 -11.92 2.50
CA ARG A 674 -10.95 -12.84 2.70
C ARG A 674 -11.89 -12.77 1.50
N ARG A 675 -12.61 -13.86 1.25
CA ARG A 675 -13.55 -14.01 0.14
C ARG A 675 -14.91 -14.44 0.67
N ILE A 676 -15.95 -13.71 0.27
CA ILE A 676 -17.34 -14.14 0.41
C ILE A 676 -17.87 -14.51 -0.97
N GLU A 677 -18.49 -15.69 -1.06
CA GLU A 677 -19.32 -16.06 -2.21
C GLU A 677 -20.77 -16.05 -1.78
N ALA A 678 -21.63 -15.46 -2.61
CA ALA A 678 -23.04 -15.29 -2.31
C ALA A 678 -23.91 -15.37 -3.56
N VAL A 679 -25.20 -15.56 -3.36
CA VAL A 679 -26.21 -15.65 -4.43
C VAL A 679 -27.42 -14.79 -4.11
N THR A 680 -28.13 -14.34 -5.15
CA THR A 680 -29.35 -13.56 -5.04
C THR A 680 -30.52 -14.20 -5.78
N ALA A 681 -31.76 -13.85 -5.41
CA ALA A 681 -33.01 -14.22 -6.09
C ALA A 681 -33.06 -15.69 -6.60
N ARG A 682 -32.95 -15.90 -7.91
CA ARG A 682 -33.03 -17.23 -8.54
C ARG A 682 -31.88 -18.14 -8.13
N GLY A 683 -30.71 -17.59 -7.81
CA GLY A 683 -29.59 -18.33 -7.24
C GLY A 683 -29.92 -18.87 -5.86
N VAL A 684 -30.59 -18.08 -5.00
CA VAL A 684 -31.07 -18.55 -3.69
C VAL A 684 -32.09 -19.67 -3.84
N TYR A 685 -33.04 -19.53 -4.77
CA TYR A 685 -34.03 -20.58 -5.03
C TYR A 685 -33.37 -21.92 -5.43
N LYS A 686 -32.38 -21.88 -6.33
CA LYS A 686 -31.60 -23.08 -6.71
C LYS A 686 -30.84 -23.66 -5.52
N TYR A 687 -30.21 -22.80 -4.71
CA TYR A 687 -29.50 -23.22 -3.50
C TYR A 687 -30.43 -23.95 -2.51
N LEU A 688 -31.65 -23.43 -2.30
CA LEU A 688 -32.64 -24.06 -1.41
C LEU A 688 -33.13 -25.42 -1.93
N LEU A 689 -33.32 -25.57 -3.24
CA LEU A 689 -33.65 -26.87 -3.84
C LEU A 689 -32.54 -27.90 -3.60
N ASN A 690 -31.28 -27.52 -3.87
CA ASN A 690 -30.14 -28.40 -3.64
C ASN A 690 -29.99 -28.79 -2.16
N LEU A 691 -30.20 -27.83 -1.25
CA LEU A 691 -30.15 -28.08 0.19
C LEU A 691 -31.24 -29.07 0.62
N ASN A 692 -32.45 -28.94 0.06
CA ASN A 692 -33.54 -29.88 0.34
C ASN A 692 -33.20 -31.30 -0.16
N ASP A 693 -32.62 -31.42 -1.35
CA ASP A 693 -32.19 -32.72 -1.91
C ASP A 693 -31.09 -33.37 -1.05
N GLU A 694 -30.09 -32.59 -0.59
CA GLU A 694 -29.07 -33.07 0.34
C GLU A 694 -29.67 -33.53 1.68
N ILE A 695 -30.63 -32.78 2.23
CA ILE A 695 -31.32 -33.18 3.47
C ILE A 695 -32.07 -34.50 3.27
N GLN A 696 -32.71 -34.72 2.13
CA GLN A 696 -33.39 -35.99 1.84
C GLN A 696 -32.39 -37.15 1.69
N ASP A 697 -31.27 -36.94 1.01
CA ASP A 697 -30.21 -37.93 0.88
C ASP A 697 -29.60 -38.31 2.24
N LEU A 698 -29.32 -37.31 3.09
CA LEU A 698 -28.84 -37.54 4.45
C LEU A 698 -29.85 -38.33 5.29
N LYS A 699 -31.15 -38.00 5.22
CA LYS A 699 -32.21 -38.78 5.90
C LYS A 699 -32.23 -40.24 5.44
N ASN A 700 -32.11 -40.48 4.14
CA ASN A 700 -32.07 -41.84 3.59
C ASN A 700 -30.83 -42.62 4.06
N LYS A 701 -29.66 -41.97 4.09
CA LYS A 701 -28.42 -42.55 4.62
C LYS A 701 -28.54 -42.89 6.10
N THR A 702 -29.12 -41.99 6.91
CA THR A 702 -29.36 -42.25 8.34
C THR A 702 -30.28 -43.44 8.54
N LEU A 703 -31.40 -43.52 7.82
CA LEU A 703 -32.31 -44.67 7.88
C LEU A 703 -31.60 -45.99 7.50
N HIS A 704 -30.77 -45.97 6.46
CA HIS A 704 -30.00 -47.13 6.04
C HIS A 704 -28.95 -47.57 7.09
N LEU A 705 -28.29 -46.60 7.73
CA LEU A 705 -27.35 -46.86 8.82
C LEU A 705 -28.07 -47.44 10.04
N GLU A 706 -29.24 -46.92 10.42
CA GLU A 706 -30.05 -47.46 11.51
C GLU A 706 -30.48 -48.91 11.24
N ASP A 707 -30.92 -49.21 10.02
CA ASP A 707 -31.25 -50.58 9.62
C ASP A 707 -30.04 -51.51 9.62
N THR A 708 -28.87 -51.01 9.22
CA THR A 708 -27.61 -51.76 9.26
C THR A 708 -27.19 -52.07 10.69
N ILE A 709 -27.26 -51.07 11.59
CA ILE A 709 -26.99 -51.25 13.03
C ILE A 709 -27.94 -52.29 13.62
N ARG A 710 -29.24 -52.21 13.31
CA ARG A 710 -30.24 -53.20 13.76
C ARG A 710 -29.96 -54.62 13.26
N LYS A 711 -29.46 -54.76 12.03
CA LYS A 711 -29.06 -56.06 11.48
C LYS A 711 -27.80 -56.62 12.11
N LEU A 712 -26.85 -55.77 12.51
CA LEU A 712 -25.62 -56.19 13.20
C LEU A 712 -25.83 -56.49 14.69
N GLN A 713 -26.90 -55.94 15.30
CA GLN A 713 -27.29 -56.19 16.69
C GLN A 713 -28.14 -57.45 16.88
N LYS A 714 -28.71 -57.99 15.80
CA LYS A 714 -29.40 -59.30 15.78
C LYS A 714 -28.41 -60.38 15.39
#